data_AF-A0AAD7KAM4-F1
#
_entry.id   AF-A0AAD7KAM4-F1
#
_cell.length_a   1.000
_cell.length_b   1.000
_cell.length_c   1.000
_cell.angle_alpha   90.00
_cell.angle_beta   90.00
_cell.angle_gamma   90.00
#
_symmetry.space_group_name_H-M   'P 1'
#
loop_
_entity.id
_entity.type
_entity.pdbx_description
1 polymer ?
#
loop_
_entity_poly.entity_id
_entity_poly.type
_entity_poly.pdbx_seq_one_letter_code
_entity_poly.pdbx_strand_id
1 'polypeptide(L)'
;MEFVEVETGYCAFVEKTLTSGIHPLNATLMSFTNINDPAGVKALLDSLRASQAWQSLVNAPPEQSPPVPTPAASTETPGSSASVAALLSQLNVPSPHRPSTSNALHQPPPNPSPPTPVPAPYTVTEDVRSLTFQQALPRLAELSDDPAVVATIQKARLLKHDQDKLERELWAERAGIRAKYEDKVEKAKIKATLIGAGLSKHEGAMLTQAYERELRRFDAERVLPAWDGLVTSQQAALAQLRMPTMFPTAVKADRERQQRVIQVLEGIIGMDRVQSSSFSAMRGVGWAAVSARKKKTECTYFAWCCCLRWTQAHSAVFQAHKCVHVLLVMPFVDLHSADDFASIHYITNSFFGNVGGFDPEKPTVFNDPGLDSEFNLIAFDMRVSGRVRPGIVGSTIAGSTLRTWRSVHQALRLAPFHILAMESISINCALRFAALFPEMCLSLALCNVPAPTELKWIYTAYDELVQTWCFAEDLESYEHVAMEAVTFTFGSDTPLDLRDDLIAYWQMSMNPRKRQRILEQANLVMNRTPLPAEAYPHIKQPILIIHGDANEACPRKYASGWRTSSERSCYTVKGGGGYLSIPPGTASIVNQVYVKFISRLPRTRSDPAVPSIPIEERMREALTLLETLAGTRASTRAIHILRSPSTEGLTAYRKGQVLAYLPLGPTGKPIRRYSERPRDDWFETQTEGISYAGGRFFSAPRGSARTAFTAASV
;
A
#
# COMPACT_ATOMS: atom_id res chain seq x y z
N MET A 1 -1.26 3.99 53.69
CA MET A 1 -0.06 3.60 52.92
C MET A 1 -0.32 4.05 51.50
N GLU A 2 0.18 5.23 51.20
CA GLU A 2 -0.08 6.02 49.99
C GLU A 2 0.73 5.50 48.81
N PHE A 3 0.09 5.39 47.65
CA PHE A 3 0.75 5.42 46.34
C PHE A 3 0.24 6.65 45.60
N VAL A 4 1.19 7.48 45.18
CA VAL A 4 0.99 8.83 44.65
C VAL A 4 0.70 8.77 43.15
N GLU A 5 -0.40 9.41 42.73
CA GLU A 5 -0.71 9.84 41.37
C GLU A 5 0.28 10.94 40.93
N VAL A 6 0.95 10.77 39.79
CA VAL A 6 1.68 11.85 39.11
C VAL A 6 1.38 11.77 37.62
N GLU A 7 0.25 12.31 37.17
CA GLU A 7 0.03 12.59 35.74
C GLU A 7 -1.11 13.60 35.47
N THR A 8 -1.07 14.80 36.08
CA THR A 8 -1.99 15.91 35.73
C THR A 8 -1.38 17.32 35.89
N GLY A 9 -0.06 17.47 35.68
CA GLY A 9 0.67 18.69 36.07
C GLY A 9 1.20 19.62 34.96
N TYR A 10 0.94 19.39 33.68
CA TYR A 10 1.69 20.09 32.60
C TYR A 10 0.92 21.11 31.74
N CYS A 11 -0.38 21.34 32.00
CA CYS A 11 -1.19 22.26 31.18
C CYS A 11 -1.36 23.70 31.72
N ALA A 12 -0.85 24.04 32.91
CA ALA A 12 -1.18 25.32 33.54
C ALA A 12 -0.02 26.33 33.69
N PHE A 13 1.20 26.02 33.26
CA PHE A 13 2.39 26.82 33.62
C PHE A 13 2.97 27.72 32.50
N VAL A 14 2.37 27.75 31.31
CA VAL A 14 2.97 28.45 30.15
C VAL A 14 2.37 29.84 29.86
N GLU A 15 1.33 30.27 30.59
CA GLU A 15 0.58 31.49 30.22
C GLU A 15 1.05 32.81 30.87
N LYS A 16 2.19 32.85 31.59
CA LYS A 16 2.53 34.04 32.42
C LYS A 16 3.93 34.61 32.35
N THR A 17 4.74 34.31 31.34
CA THR A 17 6.04 34.97 31.22
C THR A 17 6.41 35.20 29.77
N LEU A 18 6.20 36.43 29.29
CA LEU A 18 7.10 37.19 28.41
C LEU A 18 6.37 38.42 27.82
N THR A 19 6.37 39.50 28.59
CA THR A 19 6.17 40.87 28.08
C THR A 19 7.44 41.67 28.37
N SER A 20 8.30 41.85 27.37
CA SER A 20 9.15 43.06 27.20
C SER A 20 10.07 42.97 25.97
N GLY A 21 9.76 43.78 24.95
CA GLY A 21 10.66 44.62 24.15
C GLY A 21 11.87 44.03 23.39
N ILE A 22 11.88 44.16 22.05
CA ILE A 22 12.62 45.20 21.26
C ILE A 22 12.47 44.88 19.73
N HIS A 23 12.54 45.93 18.92
CA HIS A 23 12.00 46.17 17.56
C HIS A 23 12.49 45.32 16.36
N PRO A 24 11.74 45.34 15.21
CA PRO A 24 11.90 44.44 14.08
C PRO A 24 12.58 45.05 12.84
N LEU A 25 13.12 44.19 11.97
CA LEU A 25 13.37 44.47 10.55
C LEU A 25 12.35 43.70 9.70
N ASN A 26 11.80 44.42 8.71
CA ASN A 26 10.64 44.09 7.88
C ASN A 26 10.75 42.77 7.09
N ALA A 27 9.74 41.92 7.27
CA ALA A 27 9.22 41.00 6.25
C ALA A 27 7.75 40.70 6.56
N THR A 28 6.85 41.58 6.12
CA THR A 28 5.40 41.46 6.32
C THR A 28 4.82 40.46 5.31
N LEU A 29 4.73 39.19 5.71
CA LEU A 29 3.82 38.23 5.08
C LEU A 29 2.63 38.07 6.06
N MET A 30 1.49 38.71 5.76
CA MET A 30 0.32 38.65 6.63
C MET A 30 -0.32 37.26 6.61
N SER A 31 -0.29 36.59 7.76
CA SER A 31 -0.98 35.33 8.04
C SER A 31 -2.32 35.61 8.73
N PHE A 32 -3.43 35.53 7.98
CA PHE A 32 -4.79 35.60 8.54
C PHE A 32 -5.20 34.23 9.07
N THR A 33 -5.50 34.11 10.37
CA THR A 33 -5.97 32.83 10.97
C THR A 33 -7.27 32.96 11.76
N ASN A 34 -8.02 34.06 11.64
CA ASN A 34 -9.32 34.17 12.30
C ASN A 34 -10.32 35.06 11.53
N ILE A 35 -11.33 34.44 10.91
CA ILE A 35 -12.40 35.13 10.15
C ILE A 35 -13.40 35.86 11.06
N ASN A 36 -13.37 35.59 12.37
CA ASN A 36 -14.25 36.21 13.36
C ASN A 36 -13.62 37.41 14.07
N ASP A 37 -12.46 37.91 13.62
CA ASP A 37 -11.87 39.14 14.15
C ASP A 37 -12.44 40.38 13.42
N PRO A 38 -13.31 41.18 14.08
CA PRO A 38 -13.88 42.37 13.46
C PRO A 38 -12.83 43.43 13.13
N ALA A 39 -11.68 43.46 13.82
CA ALA A 39 -10.58 44.38 13.52
C ALA A 39 -9.85 43.96 12.23
N GLY A 40 -9.60 42.66 12.05
CA GLY A 40 -9.04 42.09 10.82
C GLY A 40 -9.92 42.30 9.60
N VAL A 41 -11.24 42.11 9.73
CA VAL A 41 -12.21 42.38 8.64
C VAL A 41 -12.24 43.87 8.31
N LYS A 42 -12.21 44.76 9.31
CA LYS A 42 -12.14 46.20 9.10
C LYS A 42 -10.85 46.61 8.37
N ALA A 43 -9.70 46.08 8.78
CA ALA A 43 -8.42 46.34 8.13
C ALA A 43 -8.38 45.84 6.68
N LEU A 44 -9.04 44.71 6.38
CA LEU A 44 -9.17 44.19 5.02
C LEU A 44 -10.05 45.10 4.15
N LEU A 45 -11.18 45.57 4.68
CA LEU A 45 -12.07 46.51 3.97
C LEU A 45 -11.40 47.86 3.74
N ASP A 46 -10.63 48.34 4.70
CA ASP A 46 -9.86 49.58 4.56
C ASP A 46 -8.72 49.42 3.54
N SER A 47 -8.07 48.24 3.48
CA SER A 47 -7.07 47.92 2.45
C SER A 47 -7.68 47.76 1.05
N LEU A 48 -8.88 47.18 0.93
CA LEU A 48 -9.63 47.10 -0.33
C LEU A 48 -10.09 48.48 -0.80
N ARG A 49 -10.53 49.37 0.10
CA ARG A 49 -10.87 50.75 -0.25
C ARG A 49 -9.66 51.60 -0.65
N ALA A 50 -8.49 51.29 -0.08
CA ALA A 50 -7.22 51.93 -0.43
C ALA A 50 -6.59 51.37 -1.73
N SER A 51 -7.07 50.24 -2.25
CA SER A 51 -6.58 49.64 -3.50
C SER A 51 -6.96 50.48 -4.71
N GLN A 52 -5.97 50.74 -5.59
CA GLN A 52 -6.19 51.43 -6.86
C GLN A 52 -7.24 50.74 -7.73
N ALA A 53 -7.31 49.40 -7.72
CA ALA A 53 -8.29 48.65 -8.50
C ALA A 53 -9.74 48.96 -8.06
N TRP A 54 -9.95 49.16 -6.76
CA TRP A 54 -11.26 49.54 -6.23
C TRP A 54 -11.60 51.00 -6.58
N GLN A 55 -10.63 51.91 -6.48
CA GLN A 55 -10.84 53.30 -6.90
C GLN A 55 -11.13 53.44 -8.40
N SER A 56 -10.51 52.61 -9.24
CA SER A 56 -10.80 52.57 -10.69
C SER A 56 -12.22 52.09 -11.00
N LEU A 57 -12.75 51.13 -10.22
CA LEU A 57 -14.13 50.65 -10.38
C LEU A 57 -15.17 51.66 -9.87
N VAL A 58 -14.90 52.33 -8.75
CA VAL A 58 -15.82 53.33 -8.17
C VAL A 58 -15.87 54.61 -9.00
N ASN A 59 -14.76 54.98 -9.67
CA ASN A 59 -14.67 56.18 -10.49
C ASN A 59 -14.94 55.93 -11.99
N ALA A 60 -15.33 54.71 -12.38
CA ALA A 60 -15.70 54.43 -13.76
C ALA A 60 -17.04 55.13 -14.11
N PRO A 61 -17.11 55.88 -15.22
CA PRO A 61 -18.37 56.47 -15.68
C PRO A 61 -19.40 55.35 -15.97
N PRO A 62 -20.68 55.54 -15.65
CA PRO A 62 -21.69 54.53 -15.91
C PRO A 62 -21.82 54.26 -17.42
N GLU A 63 -21.39 53.08 -17.85
CA GLU A 63 -21.58 52.59 -19.21
C GLU A 63 -23.08 52.36 -19.49
N GLN A 64 -23.54 52.92 -20.61
CA GLN A 64 -24.90 52.79 -21.10
C GLN A 64 -25.20 51.33 -21.47
N SER A 65 -26.28 50.82 -20.88
CA SER A 65 -26.81 49.47 -21.08
C SER A 65 -27.30 49.23 -22.53
N PRO A 66 -26.95 48.09 -23.16
CA PRO A 66 -27.55 47.66 -24.43
C PRO A 66 -28.95 47.03 -24.23
N PRO A 67 -29.75 46.94 -25.30
CA PRO A 67 -31.19 46.69 -25.22
C PRO A 67 -31.58 45.23 -24.95
N VAL A 68 -32.66 45.11 -24.17
CA VAL A 68 -33.37 43.89 -23.75
C VAL A 68 -34.04 43.16 -24.92
N PRO A 69 -33.91 41.83 -25.05
CA PRO A 69 -34.85 41.03 -25.82
C PRO A 69 -36.01 40.49 -24.94
N THR A 70 -37.20 40.66 -25.50
CA THR A 70 -38.56 40.33 -25.04
C THR A 70 -38.79 38.84 -24.72
N PRO A 71 -39.63 38.49 -23.72
CA PRO A 71 -39.92 37.09 -23.35
C PRO A 71 -41.10 36.51 -24.14
N ALA A 72 -40.99 35.22 -24.51
CA ALA A 72 -42.09 34.45 -25.09
C ALA A 72 -42.76 33.55 -24.03
N ALA A 73 -44.04 33.85 -23.83
CA ALA A 73 -45.18 33.06 -23.31
C ALA A 73 -44.92 31.69 -22.64
N SER A 74 -45.28 31.62 -21.35
CA SER A 74 -45.64 30.39 -20.63
C SER A 74 -47.16 30.25 -20.64
N THR A 75 -47.66 29.06 -20.98
CA THR A 75 -49.10 28.73 -20.94
C THR A 75 -49.42 28.05 -19.61
N GLU A 76 -50.52 28.48 -18.99
CA GLU A 76 -50.99 28.03 -17.68
C GLU A 76 -51.85 26.75 -17.72
N THR A 77 -51.97 26.14 -16.54
CA THR A 77 -53.08 25.32 -15.98
C THR A 77 -53.04 23.78 -16.10
N PRO A 78 -53.82 23.01 -15.29
CA PRO A 78 -53.52 22.67 -13.89
C PRO A 78 -53.75 21.16 -13.59
N GLY A 79 -53.28 20.62 -12.45
CA GLY A 79 -53.57 19.21 -12.14
C GLY A 79 -53.07 18.66 -10.82
N SER A 80 -53.86 18.89 -9.77
CA SER A 80 -54.04 18.05 -8.58
C SER A 80 -53.67 16.57 -8.74
N SER A 81 -52.85 16.03 -7.81
CA SER A 81 -53.29 14.93 -6.92
C SER A 81 -52.22 14.58 -5.89
N ALA A 82 -52.60 14.72 -4.62
CA ALA A 82 -51.92 14.12 -3.48
C ALA A 82 -52.12 12.60 -3.53
N SER A 83 -51.06 11.81 -3.30
CA SER A 83 -51.19 10.35 -3.14
C SER A 83 -50.22 9.80 -2.08
N VAL A 84 -50.80 9.54 -0.90
CA VAL A 84 -50.75 8.32 -0.08
C VAL A 84 -49.39 7.70 0.36
N ALA A 85 -48.25 8.15 -0.14
CA ALA A 85 -46.95 7.53 0.18
C ALA A 85 -46.31 7.97 1.53
N ALA A 86 -46.93 8.88 2.28
CA ALA A 86 -46.39 9.43 3.53
C ALA A 86 -47.08 8.89 4.82
N LEU A 87 -48.00 7.92 4.71
CA LEU A 87 -48.82 7.44 5.85
C LEU A 87 -48.71 5.94 6.18
N LEU A 88 -47.72 5.21 5.63
CA LEU A 88 -47.59 3.75 5.85
C LEU A 88 -46.18 3.28 6.26
N SER A 89 -45.49 4.02 7.14
CA SER A 89 -44.24 3.54 7.77
C SER A 89 -44.24 3.54 9.31
N GLN A 90 -45.41 3.67 9.93
CA GLN A 90 -45.59 3.40 11.37
C GLN A 90 -46.45 2.14 11.57
N LEU A 91 -45.83 0.96 11.59
CA LEU A 91 -46.41 -0.22 12.21
C LEU A 91 -45.37 -0.91 13.10
N ASN A 92 -45.61 -0.77 14.39
CA ASN A 92 -44.96 -1.43 15.52
C ASN A 92 -45.09 -2.96 15.44
N VAL A 93 -44.05 -3.66 15.88
CA VAL A 93 -44.13 -5.08 16.29
C VAL A 93 -43.86 -5.16 17.80
N PRO A 94 -44.79 -5.70 18.61
CA PRO A 94 -44.64 -5.78 20.07
C PRO A 94 -43.95 -7.07 20.55
N SER A 95 -43.18 -6.93 21.65
CA SER A 95 -42.57 -8.01 22.44
C SER A 95 -43.62 -8.86 23.19
N PRO A 96 -43.42 -10.18 23.36
CA PRO A 96 -44.34 -11.00 24.14
C PRO A 96 -43.96 -11.01 25.62
N HIS A 97 -44.93 -10.62 26.45
CA HIS A 97 -44.91 -10.74 27.90
C HIS A 97 -45.19 -12.17 28.37
N ARG A 98 -44.50 -12.50 29.47
CA ARG A 98 -44.55 -13.72 30.29
C ARG A 98 -45.82 -13.72 31.16
N PRO A 99 -46.61 -14.81 31.25
CA PRO A 99 -47.70 -14.87 32.20
C PRO A 99 -47.21 -15.43 33.54
N SER A 100 -47.45 -14.66 34.60
CA SER A 100 -47.38 -15.09 35.99
C SER A 100 -48.77 -15.58 36.38
N THR A 101 -48.90 -16.84 36.78
CA THR A 101 -50.11 -17.39 37.42
C THR A 101 -49.79 -17.69 38.88
N SER A 102 -50.31 -16.85 39.77
CA SER A 102 -50.42 -17.10 41.20
C SER A 102 -51.89 -17.36 41.52
N ASN A 103 -52.22 -18.56 41.97
CA ASN A 103 -53.34 -18.86 42.86
C ASN A 103 -53.35 -20.35 43.18
N ALA A 104 -53.07 -20.73 44.42
CA ALA A 104 -53.62 -21.95 45.02
C ALA A 104 -53.51 -21.87 46.56
N LEU A 105 -54.68 -21.88 47.19
CA LEU A 105 -54.90 -22.05 48.63
C LEU A 105 -54.57 -23.47 49.11
N HIS A 106 -54.26 -23.55 50.40
CA HIS A 106 -54.28 -24.69 51.33
C HIS A 106 -54.97 -26.00 50.91
N GLN A 107 -54.28 -27.14 51.14
CA GLN A 107 -54.83 -28.35 51.78
C GLN A 107 -53.71 -29.23 52.41
N PRO A 108 -54.02 -30.07 53.44
CA PRO A 108 -53.07 -30.71 54.38
C PRO A 108 -52.66 -32.15 53.96
N PRO A 109 -51.76 -32.85 54.71
CA PRO A 109 -50.92 -33.92 54.18
C PRO A 109 -51.53 -35.33 54.33
N PRO A 110 -51.05 -36.31 53.53
CA PRO A 110 -50.96 -37.68 54.04
C PRO A 110 -49.61 -38.38 53.73
N ASN A 111 -49.07 -38.96 54.80
CA ASN A 111 -48.21 -40.14 54.97
C ASN A 111 -47.04 -40.49 54.01
N PRO A 112 -45.86 -40.84 54.59
CA PRO A 112 -44.69 -41.29 53.84
C PRO A 112 -44.78 -42.76 53.43
N SER A 113 -44.48 -43.04 52.16
CA SER A 113 -44.17 -44.39 51.65
C SER A 113 -42.64 -44.55 51.46
N PRO A 114 -42.09 -45.77 51.57
CA PRO A 114 -40.65 -46.01 51.70
C PRO A 114 -39.87 -45.77 50.38
N PRO A 115 -38.56 -45.47 50.48
CA PRO A 115 -37.75 -45.03 49.35
C PRO A 115 -37.44 -46.16 48.35
N THR A 116 -37.80 -45.91 47.10
CA THR A 116 -37.38 -46.68 45.92
C THR A 116 -35.90 -46.39 45.61
N PRO A 117 -35.06 -47.39 45.30
CA PRO A 117 -33.62 -47.21 45.03
C PRO A 117 -33.36 -46.33 43.81
N VAL A 118 -32.49 -45.34 43.99
CA VAL A 118 -32.05 -44.38 42.96
C VAL A 118 -31.21 -45.11 41.89
N PRO A 119 -31.60 -45.07 40.60
CA PRO A 119 -30.78 -45.60 39.51
C PRO A 119 -29.51 -44.76 39.34
N ALA A 120 -28.38 -45.44 39.11
CA ALA A 120 -27.07 -44.82 38.91
C ALA A 120 -27.12 -43.73 37.82
N PRO A 121 -26.40 -42.60 38.00
CA PRO A 121 -26.43 -41.48 37.07
C PRO A 121 -25.90 -41.92 35.70
N TYR A 122 -26.76 -41.85 34.68
CA TYR A 122 -26.38 -41.98 33.28
C TYR A 122 -25.36 -40.87 32.95
N THR A 123 -24.13 -41.24 32.65
CA THR A 123 -23.15 -40.31 32.10
C THR A 123 -23.62 -39.93 30.70
N VAL A 124 -24.25 -38.77 30.58
CA VAL A 124 -24.60 -38.18 29.29
C VAL A 124 -23.29 -37.85 28.58
N THR A 125 -22.91 -38.65 27.59
CA THR A 125 -21.81 -38.32 26.69
C THR A 125 -22.17 -37.07 25.92
N GLU A 126 -21.60 -35.95 26.32
CA GLU A 126 -21.77 -34.65 25.69
C GLU A 126 -21.31 -34.71 24.22
N ASP A 127 -22.16 -34.30 23.29
CA ASP A 127 -21.83 -34.26 21.87
C ASP A 127 -20.91 -33.07 21.57
N VAL A 128 -19.61 -33.37 21.45
CA VAL A 128 -18.53 -32.42 21.14
C VAL A 128 -18.73 -31.62 19.85
N ARG A 129 -19.62 -32.06 18.95
CA ARG A 129 -19.93 -31.36 17.68
C ARG A 129 -20.77 -30.11 17.91
N SER A 130 -21.60 -30.11 18.94
CA SER A 130 -22.57 -29.05 19.22
C SER A 130 -21.98 -27.89 20.04
N LEU A 131 -20.75 -28.04 20.53
CA LEU A 131 -20.11 -27.05 21.39
C LEU A 131 -20.03 -25.68 20.69
N THR A 132 -20.28 -24.62 21.47
CA THR A 132 -19.97 -23.27 21.04
C THR A 132 -18.45 -23.07 21.02
N PHE A 133 -17.98 -22.05 20.30
CA PHE A 133 -16.55 -21.75 20.26
C PHE A 133 -15.96 -21.54 21.67
N GLN A 134 -16.69 -20.88 22.58
CA GLN A 134 -16.25 -20.66 23.96
C GLN A 134 -16.17 -21.98 24.76
N GLN A 135 -17.14 -22.88 24.59
CA GLN A 135 -17.12 -24.20 25.24
C GLN A 135 -16.03 -25.12 24.68
N ALA A 136 -15.62 -24.91 23.43
CA ALA A 136 -14.53 -25.66 22.81
C ALA A 136 -13.15 -25.30 23.39
N LEU A 137 -12.93 -24.06 23.86
CA LEU A 137 -11.60 -23.61 24.30
C LEU A 137 -11.01 -24.44 25.48
N PRO A 138 -11.74 -24.70 26.59
CA PRO A 138 -11.21 -25.54 27.66
C PRO A 138 -10.91 -26.96 27.20
N ARG A 139 -11.75 -27.52 26.32
CA ARG A 139 -11.52 -28.84 25.74
C ARG A 139 -10.29 -28.88 24.84
N LEU A 140 -10.03 -27.82 24.07
CA LEU A 140 -8.82 -27.72 23.25
C LEU A 140 -7.55 -27.64 24.12
N ALA A 141 -7.63 -26.98 25.29
CA ALA A 141 -6.53 -26.97 26.25
C ALA A 141 -6.29 -28.36 26.87
N GLU A 142 -7.35 -29.06 27.31
CA GLU A 142 -7.26 -30.45 27.79
C GLU A 142 -6.65 -31.38 26.73
N LEU A 143 -7.09 -31.23 25.48
CA LEU A 143 -6.60 -32.00 24.33
C LEU A 143 -5.15 -31.67 23.98
N SER A 144 -4.65 -30.47 24.29
CA SER A 144 -3.24 -30.13 24.05
C SER A 144 -2.27 -30.79 25.03
N ASP A 145 -2.75 -31.20 26.21
CA ASP A 145 -1.94 -31.90 27.20
C ASP A 145 -1.84 -33.42 26.90
N ASP A 146 -2.73 -33.97 26.06
CA ASP A 146 -2.71 -35.38 25.69
C ASP A 146 -1.67 -35.64 24.56
N PRO A 147 -0.59 -36.39 24.83
CA PRO A 147 0.44 -36.67 23.83
C PRO A 147 -0.08 -37.44 22.60
N ALA A 148 -1.13 -38.25 22.75
CA ALA A 148 -1.75 -38.92 21.60
C ALA A 148 -2.44 -37.90 20.69
N VAL A 149 -3.06 -36.88 21.27
CA VAL A 149 -3.68 -35.79 20.53
C VAL A 149 -2.63 -34.88 19.93
N VAL A 150 -1.54 -34.54 20.63
CA VAL A 150 -0.41 -33.79 20.06
C VAL A 150 0.22 -34.52 18.87
N ALA A 151 0.46 -35.84 18.97
CA ALA A 151 0.94 -36.65 17.85
C ALA A 151 -0.06 -36.62 16.68
N THR A 152 -1.35 -36.52 16.98
CA THR A 152 -2.37 -36.44 15.92
C THR A 152 -2.59 -35.03 15.38
N ILE A 153 -2.33 -34.00 16.16
CA ILE A 153 -2.24 -32.61 15.70
C ILE A 153 -0.98 -32.45 14.82
N GLN A 154 0.10 -33.16 15.12
CA GLN A 154 1.22 -33.30 14.19
C GLN A 154 0.80 -34.04 12.90
N LYS A 155 -0.10 -35.03 12.99
CA LYS A 155 -0.77 -35.61 11.81
C LYS A 155 -1.71 -34.59 11.13
N ALA A 156 -2.25 -33.60 11.83
CA ALA A 156 -2.94 -32.47 11.19
C ALA A 156 -1.97 -31.57 10.39
N ARG A 157 -0.66 -31.55 10.68
CA ARG A 157 0.33 -30.98 9.74
C ARG A 157 0.42 -31.76 8.43
N LEU A 158 0.10 -33.06 8.44
CA LEU A 158 -0.05 -33.84 7.19
C LEU A 158 -1.23 -33.32 6.36
N LEU A 159 -2.30 -32.85 7.00
CA LEU A 159 -3.43 -32.23 6.29
C LEU A 159 -2.99 -30.94 5.58
N LYS A 160 -2.07 -30.19 6.17
CA LYS A 160 -1.42 -29.04 5.51
C LYS A 160 -0.53 -29.49 4.34
N HIS A 161 0.21 -30.60 4.49
CA HIS A 161 0.97 -31.16 3.38
C HIS A 161 0.08 -31.57 2.20
N ASP A 162 -1.08 -32.18 2.47
CA ASP A 162 -2.06 -32.54 1.45
C ASP A 162 -2.64 -31.30 0.76
N GLN A 163 -2.87 -30.22 1.51
CA GLN A 163 -3.24 -28.91 0.95
C GLN A 163 -2.14 -28.36 0.04
N ASP A 164 -0.90 -28.25 0.53
CA ASP A 164 0.24 -27.74 -0.24
C ASP A 164 0.50 -28.58 -1.50
N LYS A 165 0.24 -29.89 -1.43
CA LYS A 165 0.31 -30.79 -2.59
C LYS A 165 -0.79 -30.48 -3.60
N LEU A 166 -2.05 -30.40 -3.15
CA LEU A 166 -3.18 -30.08 -4.02
C LEU A 166 -3.01 -28.71 -4.69
N GLU A 167 -2.58 -27.69 -3.94
CA GLU A 167 -2.33 -26.34 -4.46
C GLU A 167 -1.27 -26.37 -5.58
N ARG A 168 -0.19 -27.13 -5.38
CA ARG A 168 0.86 -27.29 -6.41
C ARG A 168 0.34 -28.00 -7.66
N GLU A 169 -0.46 -29.05 -7.51
CA GLU A 169 -1.08 -29.77 -8.63
C GLU A 169 -2.02 -28.87 -9.43
N LEU A 170 -2.95 -28.19 -8.74
CA LEU A 170 -3.89 -27.27 -9.38
C LEU A 170 -3.20 -26.06 -10.02
N TRP A 171 -2.12 -25.56 -9.40
CA TRP A 171 -1.29 -24.51 -9.99
C TRP A 171 -0.60 -24.97 -11.27
N ALA A 172 0.00 -26.16 -11.27
CA ALA A 172 0.65 -26.73 -12.45
C ALA A 172 -0.35 -26.97 -13.59
N GLU A 173 -1.55 -27.50 -13.29
CA GLU A 173 -2.62 -27.67 -14.27
C GLU A 173 -3.07 -26.31 -14.86
N ARG A 174 -3.28 -25.30 -14.01
CA ARG A 174 -3.64 -23.94 -14.45
C ARG A 174 -2.54 -23.30 -15.30
N ALA A 175 -1.26 -23.49 -14.94
CA ALA A 175 -0.13 -23.04 -15.74
C ALA A 175 -0.09 -23.75 -17.11
N GLY A 176 -0.46 -25.04 -17.16
CA GLY A 176 -0.62 -25.79 -18.41
C GLY A 176 -1.68 -25.19 -19.34
N ILE A 177 -2.83 -24.75 -18.81
CA ILE A 177 -3.86 -24.04 -19.61
C ILE A 177 -3.28 -22.75 -20.19
N ARG A 178 -2.53 -21.98 -19.40
CA ARG A 178 -1.89 -20.76 -19.89
C ARG A 178 -0.89 -21.05 -21.02
N ALA A 179 0.04 -21.98 -20.81
CA ALA A 179 1.04 -22.35 -21.80
C ALA A 179 0.39 -22.84 -23.11
N LYS A 180 -0.68 -23.62 -23.03
CA LYS A 180 -1.48 -24.07 -24.18
C LYS A 180 -2.03 -22.91 -25.01
N TYR A 181 -2.49 -21.82 -24.38
CA TYR A 181 -3.03 -20.67 -25.11
C TYR A 181 -1.95 -19.70 -25.59
N GLU A 182 -0.83 -19.60 -24.88
CA GLU A 182 0.36 -18.88 -25.36
C GLU A 182 0.88 -19.51 -26.66
N ASP A 183 1.00 -20.84 -26.72
CA ASP A 183 1.38 -21.58 -27.93
C ASP A 183 0.36 -21.39 -29.07
N LYS A 184 -0.94 -21.36 -28.78
CA LYS A 184 -1.97 -21.05 -29.80
C LYS A 184 -1.83 -19.63 -30.35
N VAL A 185 -1.56 -18.65 -29.48
CA VAL A 185 -1.35 -17.26 -29.90
C VAL A 185 -0.07 -17.14 -30.73
N GLU A 186 1.00 -17.82 -30.35
CA GLU A 186 2.26 -17.83 -31.09
C GLU A 186 2.08 -18.44 -32.48
N LYS A 187 1.43 -19.62 -32.58
CA LYS A 187 1.11 -20.25 -33.87
C LYS A 187 0.23 -19.37 -34.76
N ALA A 188 -0.77 -18.71 -34.17
CA ALA A 188 -1.63 -17.78 -34.90
C ALA A 188 -0.85 -16.56 -35.41
N LYS A 189 0.07 -16.01 -34.60
CA LYS A 189 0.98 -14.94 -35.02
C LYS A 189 1.87 -15.36 -36.17
N ILE A 190 2.54 -16.52 -36.07
CA ILE A 190 3.39 -17.07 -37.14
C ILE A 190 2.60 -17.25 -38.43
N LYS A 191 1.40 -17.83 -38.35
CA LYS A 191 0.51 -18.02 -39.50
C LYS A 191 0.13 -16.69 -40.15
N ALA A 192 -0.22 -15.69 -39.34
CA ALA A 192 -0.55 -14.36 -39.84
C ALA A 192 0.65 -13.74 -40.57
N THR A 193 1.84 -13.78 -39.95
CA THR A 193 3.09 -13.27 -40.54
C THR A 193 3.41 -13.92 -41.89
N LEU A 194 3.23 -15.24 -42.03
CA LEU A 194 3.45 -15.94 -43.30
C LEU A 194 2.51 -15.51 -44.43
N ILE A 195 1.29 -15.04 -44.09
CA ILE A 195 0.30 -14.53 -45.04
C ILE A 195 0.53 -13.03 -45.33
N GLY A 196 1.49 -12.39 -44.65
CA GLY A 196 1.70 -10.95 -44.73
C GLY A 196 0.64 -10.12 -44.01
N ALA A 197 -0.18 -10.76 -43.16
CA ALA A 197 -1.19 -10.10 -42.34
C ALA A 197 -0.75 -10.10 -40.87
N GLY A 198 -1.06 -9.06 -40.11
CA GLY A 198 -0.96 -9.14 -38.64
C GLY A 198 -2.01 -10.10 -38.07
N LEU A 199 -1.83 -10.59 -36.84
CA LEU A 199 -2.88 -11.33 -36.12
C LEU A 199 -4.14 -10.44 -36.05
N SER A 200 -5.25 -10.91 -36.61
CA SER A 200 -6.46 -10.09 -36.68
C SER A 200 -7.02 -9.82 -35.27
N LYS A 201 -7.60 -8.64 -35.06
CA LYS A 201 -8.23 -8.27 -33.78
C LYS A 201 -9.31 -9.28 -33.37
N HIS A 202 -10.08 -9.78 -34.33
CA HIS A 202 -11.12 -10.79 -34.09
C HIS A 202 -10.53 -12.13 -33.63
N GLU A 203 -9.45 -12.60 -34.27
CA GLU A 203 -8.78 -13.86 -33.89
C GLU A 203 -8.13 -13.76 -32.51
N GLY A 204 -7.49 -12.63 -32.19
CA GLY A 204 -6.95 -12.37 -30.86
C GLY A 204 -8.04 -12.36 -29.77
N ALA A 205 -9.20 -11.74 -30.05
CA ALA A 205 -10.34 -11.74 -29.14
C ALA A 205 -10.92 -13.15 -28.94
N MET A 206 -11.04 -13.95 -30.00
CA MET A 206 -11.50 -15.34 -29.94
C MET A 206 -10.58 -16.23 -29.09
N LEU A 207 -9.25 -16.11 -29.26
CA LEU A 207 -8.28 -16.85 -28.45
C LEU A 207 -8.35 -16.46 -26.97
N THR A 208 -8.50 -15.17 -26.68
CA THR A 208 -8.66 -14.65 -25.32
C THR A 208 -9.94 -15.16 -24.67
N GLN A 209 -11.08 -15.07 -25.36
CA GLN A 209 -12.37 -15.56 -24.86
C GLN A 209 -12.34 -17.09 -24.62
N ALA A 210 -11.69 -17.84 -25.50
CA ALA A 210 -11.54 -19.28 -25.35
C ALA A 210 -10.66 -19.63 -24.12
N TYR A 211 -9.56 -18.91 -23.91
CA TYR A 211 -8.70 -19.05 -22.72
C TYR A 211 -9.50 -18.80 -21.43
N GLU A 212 -10.24 -17.69 -21.37
CA GLU A 212 -11.05 -17.36 -20.19
C GLU A 212 -12.15 -18.39 -19.93
N ARG A 213 -12.76 -18.95 -20.97
CA ARG A 213 -13.78 -19.99 -20.84
C ARG A 213 -13.18 -21.28 -20.31
N GLU A 214 -12.02 -21.69 -20.81
CA GLU A 214 -11.31 -22.89 -20.32
C GLU A 214 -10.85 -22.70 -18.87
N LEU A 215 -10.36 -21.52 -18.51
CA LEU A 215 -9.96 -21.20 -17.14
C LEU A 215 -11.15 -21.22 -16.17
N ARG A 216 -12.28 -20.61 -16.54
CA ARG A 216 -13.53 -20.66 -15.74
C ARG A 216 -14.03 -22.08 -15.56
N ARG A 217 -13.96 -22.89 -16.62
CA ARG A 217 -14.34 -24.31 -16.58
C ARG A 217 -13.44 -25.10 -15.64
N PHE A 218 -12.13 -24.91 -15.74
CA PHE A 218 -11.16 -25.53 -14.84
C PHE A 218 -11.44 -25.15 -13.37
N ASP A 219 -11.70 -23.88 -13.10
CA ASP A 219 -11.99 -23.44 -11.74
C ASP A 219 -13.27 -24.07 -11.18
N ALA A 220 -14.34 -24.07 -11.97
CA ALA A 220 -15.64 -24.61 -11.56
C ALA A 220 -15.66 -26.14 -11.44
N GLU A 221 -15.07 -26.86 -12.41
CA GLU A 221 -15.20 -28.32 -12.53
C GLU A 221 -14.05 -29.07 -11.85
N ARG A 222 -12.88 -28.45 -11.66
CA ARG A 222 -11.67 -29.11 -11.15
C ARG A 222 -11.18 -28.53 -9.83
N VAL A 223 -11.02 -27.20 -9.72
CA VAL A 223 -10.46 -26.56 -8.52
C VAL A 223 -11.44 -26.64 -7.35
N LEU A 224 -12.68 -26.15 -7.52
CA LEU A 224 -13.67 -26.12 -6.44
C LEU A 224 -13.98 -27.52 -5.87
N PRO A 225 -14.27 -28.55 -6.70
CA PRO A 225 -14.58 -29.88 -6.16
C PRO A 225 -13.40 -30.54 -5.46
N ALA A 226 -12.18 -30.34 -5.96
CA ALA A 226 -10.98 -30.88 -5.31
C ALA A 226 -10.73 -30.22 -3.95
N TRP A 227 -10.97 -28.91 -3.86
CA TRP A 227 -10.85 -28.18 -2.61
C TRP A 227 -11.93 -28.59 -1.60
N ASP A 228 -13.19 -28.69 -2.02
CA ASP A 228 -14.27 -29.17 -1.16
C ASP A 228 -14.02 -30.61 -0.69
N GLY A 229 -13.48 -31.46 -1.56
CA GLY A 229 -13.06 -32.83 -1.22
C GLY A 229 -11.95 -32.85 -0.16
N LEU A 230 -10.93 -32.00 -0.31
CA LEU A 230 -9.86 -31.85 0.68
C LEU A 230 -10.41 -31.37 2.02
N VAL A 231 -11.20 -30.28 2.03
CA VAL A 231 -11.79 -29.72 3.26
C VAL A 231 -12.67 -30.76 3.96
N THR A 232 -13.49 -31.50 3.22
CA THR A 232 -14.34 -32.57 3.76
C THR A 232 -13.51 -33.68 4.38
N SER A 233 -12.42 -34.09 3.72
CA SER A 233 -11.47 -35.09 4.24
C SER A 233 -10.79 -34.62 5.52
N GLN A 234 -10.34 -33.36 5.56
CA GLN A 234 -9.73 -32.74 6.73
C GLN A 234 -10.72 -32.64 7.91
N GLN A 235 -11.95 -32.19 7.65
CA GLN A 235 -13.02 -32.15 8.65
C GLN A 235 -13.33 -33.54 9.19
N ALA A 236 -13.42 -34.56 8.33
CA ALA A 236 -13.66 -35.94 8.74
C ALA A 236 -12.51 -36.51 9.59
N ALA A 237 -11.26 -36.24 9.19
CA ALA A 237 -10.08 -36.63 9.94
C ALA A 237 -10.08 -36.00 11.35
N LEU A 238 -10.35 -34.70 11.45
CA LEU A 238 -10.42 -34.01 12.75
C LEU A 238 -11.63 -34.46 13.59
N ALA A 239 -12.75 -34.78 12.95
CA ALA A 239 -13.93 -35.32 13.62
C ALA A 239 -13.67 -36.71 14.25
N GLN A 240 -12.90 -37.58 13.58
CA GLN A 240 -12.50 -38.88 14.12
C GLN A 240 -11.66 -38.75 15.39
N LEU A 241 -10.96 -37.62 15.54
CA LEU A 241 -10.15 -37.28 16.72
C LEU A 241 -10.95 -36.61 17.83
N ARG A 242 -12.28 -36.55 17.67
CA ARG A 242 -13.19 -35.87 18.59
C ARG A 242 -12.79 -34.41 18.83
N MET A 243 -12.17 -33.75 17.84
CA MET A 243 -11.89 -32.33 17.91
C MET A 243 -13.20 -31.56 18.07
N PRO A 244 -13.32 -30.67 19.07
CA PRO A 244 -14.53 -29.89 19.31
C PRO A 244 -14.97 -29.17 18.04
N THR A 245 -16.27 -29.20 17.75
CA THR A 245 -16.89 -28.52 16.60
C THR A 245 -16.50 -29.04 15.21
N MET A 246 -15.58 -30.00 15.11
CA MET A 246 -15.12 -30.54 13.82
C MET A 246 -16.03 -31.66 13.35
N PHE A 247 -16.70 -31.42 12.23
CA PHE A 247 -17.51 -32.40 11.50
C PHE A 247 -17.66 -31.94 10.05
N PRO A 248 -17.85 -32.88 9.08
CA PRO A 248 -18.14 -32.52 7.70
C PRO A 248 -19.36 -31.60 7.61
N THR A 249 -19.17 -30.38 7.10
CA THR A 249 -20.26 -29.39 6.99
C THR A 249 -20.05 -28.45 5.82
N ALA A 250 -21.15 -28.19 5.11
CA ALA A 250 -21.25 -27.16 4.08
C ALA A 250 -21.80 -25.83 4.63
N VAL A 251 -22.28 -25.80 5.88
CA VAL A 251 -22.90 -24.62 6.48
C VAL A 251 -21.83 -23.60 6.82
N LYS A 252 -21.96 -22.39 6.28
CA LYS A 252 -20.98 -21.31 6.45
C LYS A 252 -20.69 -20.98 7.92
N ALA A 253 -21.73 -20.90 8.76
CA ALA A 253 -21.59 -20.60 10.19
C ALA A 253 -20.75 -21.67 10.93
N ASP A 254 -20.90 -22.93 10.57
CA ASP A 254 -20.10 -24.01 11.14
C ASP A 254 -18.65 -23.94 10.67
N ARG A 255 -18.43 -23.66 9.38
CA ARG A 255 -17.08 -23.47 8.83
C ARG A 255 -16.34 -22.31 9.52
N GLU A 256 -17.00 -21.18 9.75
CA GLU A 256 -16.42 -20.05 10.48
C GLU A 256 -16.05 -20.43 11.92
N ARG A 257 -16.87 -21.23 12.60
CA ARG A 257 -16.58 -21.74 13.95
C ARG A 257 -15.39 -22.72 13.95
N GLN A 258 -15.36 -23.67 13.01
CA GLN A 258 -14.25 -24.61 12.83
C GLN A 258 -12.94 -23.88 12.51
N GLN A 259 -12.99 -22.83 11.69
CA GLN A 259 -11.82 -22.02 11.36
C GLN A 259 -11.23 -21.34 12.61
N ARG A 260 -12.06 -20.83 13.52
CA ARG A 260 -11.58 -20.27 14.79
C ARG A 260 -10.93 -21.33 15.68
N VAL A 261 -11.48 -22.55 15.72
CA VAL A 261 -10.87 -23.68 16.46
C VAL A 261 -9.51 -24.05 15.87
N ILE A 262 -9.38 -24.11 14.54
CA ILE A 262 -8.10 -24.37 13.87
C ILE A 262 -7.07 -23.27 14.20
N GLN A 263 -7.45 -22.00 14.21
CA GLN A 263 -6.55 -20.89 14.58
C GLN A 263 -6.00 -21.03 16.01
N VAL A 264 -6.83 -21.47 16.95
CA VAL A 264 -6.40 -21.73 18.34
C VAL A 264 -5.42 -22.90 18.38
N LEU A 265 -5.73 -24.00 17.68
CA LEU A 265 -4.83 -25.15 17.58
C LEU A 265 -3.46 -24.77 16.99
N GLU A 266 -3.43 -23.96 15.92
CA GLU A 266 -2.20 -23.44 15.34
C GLU A 266 -1.39 -22.61 16.35
N GLY A 267 -2.06 -21.79 17.15
CA GLY A 267 -1.44 -21.01 18.23
C GLY A 267 -0.77 -21.90 19.27
N ILE A 268 -1.49 -22.90 19.78
CA ILE A 268 -0.97 -23.85 20.79
C ILE A 268 0.28 -24.57 20.26
N ILE A 269 0.23 -25.07 19.03
CA ILE A 269 1.35 -25.79 18.39
C ILE A 269 2.55 -24.86 18.14
N GLY A 270 2.31 -23.58 17.88
CA GLY A 270 3.34 -22.59 17.59
C GLY A 270 4.22 -22.24 18.79
N MET A 271 3.73 -22.42 20.02
CA MET A 271 4.42 -22.00 21.24
C MET A 271 5.55 -22.96 21.68
N ASP A 272 5.42 -24.27 21.43
CA ASP A 272 6.39 -25.28 21.91
C ASP A 272 7.78 -25.24 21.25
N ARG A 273 7.92 -24.53 20.13
CA ARG A 273 9.24 -24.37 19.48
C ARG A 273 10.12 -23.32 20.13
N VAL A 274 9.56 -22.43 20.95
CA VAL A 274 10.34 -21.39 21.65
C VAL A 274 11.00 -21.95 22.92
N GLN A 275 10.48 -23.02 23.52
CA GLN A 275 11.04 -23.59 24.75
C GLN A 275 11.87 -24.87 24.53
N SER A 276 11.56 -25.70 23.53
CA SER A 276 12.25 -27.01 23.36
C SER A 276 13.56 -26.96 22.56
N SER A 277 13.86 -25.86 21.86
CA SER A 277 15.08 -25.72 21.05
C SER A 277 16.36 -25.46 21.86
N SER A 278 16.27 -25.39 23.20
CA SER A 278 17.44 -25.21 24.07
C SER A 278 18.18 -26.50 24.46
N PHE A 279 17.71 -27.69 24.06
CA PHE A 279 18.28 -28.94 24.62
C PHE A 279 18.75 -30.02 23.63
N SER A 280 18.80 -29.76 22.32
CA SER A 280 19.27 -30.81 21.40
C SER A 280 20.04 -30.26 20.20
N ALA A 281 21.28 -29.83 20.45
CA ALA A 281 22.31 -29.75 19.43
C ALA A 281 23.36 -30.84 19.71
N MET A 282 23.47 -31.86 18.85
CA MET A 282 24.75 -32.49 18.47
C MET A 282 24.58 -33.64 17.46
N ARG A 283 25.55 -33.70 16.52
CA ARG A 283 25.84 -34.70 15.46
C ARG A 283 25.10 -34.46 14.14
N GLY A 284 25.74 -34.35 12.97
CA GLY A 284 27.16 -34.38 12.60
C GLY A 284 27.32 -34.39 11.06
N VAL A 285 28.42 -33.77 10.61
CA VAL A 285 29.27 -34.11 9.43
C VAL A 285 28.65 -34.18 8.02
N GLY A 286 28.86 -33.10 7.25
CA GLY A 286 29.76 -33.04 6.08
C GLY A 286 29.41 -33.78 4.79
N TRP A 287 29.45 -33.06 3.65
CA TRP A 287 30.14 -33.48 2.42
C TRP A 287 30.32 -32.32 1.43
N ALA A 288 31.43 -32.40 0.67
CA ALA A 288 31.96 -31.36 -0.20
C ALA A 288 31.67 -31.61 -1.69
N ALA A 289 31.53 -30.50 -2.42
CA ALA A 289 31.98 -30.18 -3.79
C ALA A 289 31.92 -31.22 -4.93
N VAL A 290 31.21 -30.88 -6.03
CA VAL A 290 31.70 -31.05 -7.41
C VAL A 290 31.29 -29.88 -8.31
N SER A 291 32.28 -29.49 -9.11
CA SER A 291 32.45 -28.38 -10.04
C SER A 291 31.54 -28.31 -11.28
N ALA A 292 31.21 -27.06 -11.64
CA ALA A 292 31.24 -26.42 -12.97
C ALA A 292 30.79 -27.14 -14.26
N ARG A 293 29.91 -26.46 -15.04
CA ARG A 293 30.12 -26.23 -16.48
C ARG A 293 29.34 -25.02 -17.03
N LYS A 294 30.08 -24.11 -17.65
CA LYS A 294 29.61 -23.00 -18.50
C LYS A 294 28.82 -23.51 -19.70
N LYS A 295 27.70 -22.84 -20.03
CA LYS A 295 27.34 -22.53 -21.42
C LYS A 295 26.73 -21.13 -21.52
N LYS A 296 27.37 -20.32 -22.35
CA LYS A 296 26.94 -19.02 -22.88
C LYS A 296 25.91 -19.29 -23.98
N THR A 297 24.72 -18.70 -23.92
CA THR A 297 23.94 -18.23 -25.08
C THR A 297 22.65 -17.53 -24.62
N GLU A 298 22.53 -16.26 -25.02
CA GLU A 298 21.31 -15.53 -25.36
C GLU A 298 20.01 -15.86 -24.59
N CYS A 299 19.73 -15.10 -23.52
CA CYS A 299 18.38 -14.96 -22.99
C CYS A 299 18.26 -13.71 -22.09
N THR A 300 18.14 -12.51 -22.68
CA THR A 300 17.98 -11.25 -21.92
C THR A 300 16.67 -10.52 -22.19
N TYR A 301 15.70 -11.15 -22.88
CA TYR A 301 14.41 -10.50 -23.20
C TYR A 301 13.17 -11.10 -22.52
N PHE A 302 13.30 -12.19 -21.74
CA PHE A 302 12.13 -12.93 -21.22
C PHE A 302 11.82 -12.74 -19.71
N ALA A 303 12.78 -12.27 -18.91
CA ALA A 303 12.61 -12.18 -17.45
C ALA A 303 11.82 -10.94 -16.97
N TRP A 304 11.71 -9.89 -17.79
CA TRP A 304 11.20 -8.60 -17.33
C TRP A 304 9.66 -8.45 -17.46
N CYS A 305 9.03 -9.20 -18.36
CA CYS A 305 7.57 -9.23 -18.49
C CYS A 305 6.86 -9.81 -17.23
N CYS A 306 7.59 -10.50 -16.35
CA CYS A 306 7.03 -11.09 -15.13
C CYS A 306 6.86 -10.10 -13.97
N CYS A 307 7.67 -9.04 -13.84
CA CYS A 307 7.66 -8.19 -12.64
C CYS A 307 6.52 -7.15 -12.64
N LEU A 308 6.18 -6.58 -13.80
CA LEU A 308 5.00 -5.73 -13.98
C LEU A 308 3.69 -6.56 -14.10
N ARG A 309 3.77 -7.80 -14.60
CA ARG A 309 2.65 -8.76 -14.49
C ARG A 309 2.44 -9.27 -13.06
N TRP A 310 3.43 -9.18 -12.18
CA TRP A 310 3.32 -9.66 -10.79
C TRP A 310 2.35 -8.82 -9.96
N THR A 311 2.27 -7.52 -10.22
CA THR A 311 1.29 -6.60 -9.60
C THR A 311 -0.05 -6.55 -10.35
N GLN A 312 -0.06 -6.72 -11.68
CA GLN A 312 -1.29 -6.66 -12.50
C GLN A 312 -2.12 -7.97 -12.49
N ALA A 313 -1.50 -9.14 -12.29
CA ALA A 313 -2.20 -10.43 -12.20
C ALA A 313 -2.95 -10.63 -10.87
N HIS A 314 -2.61 -9.89 -9.82
CA HIS A 314 -3.24 -10.01 -8.50
C HIS A 314 -4.59 -9.29 -8.36
N SER A 315 -4.90 -8.30 -9.22
CA SER A 315 -6.09 -7.45 -9.03
C SER A 315 -7.40 -8.08 -9.57
N ALA A 316 -7.35 -8.76 -10.72
CA ALA A 316 -8.55 -9.30 -11.36
C ALA A 316 -9.02 -10.66 -10.82
N VAL A 317 -8.16 -11.37 -10.08
CA VAL A 317 -8.52 -12.61 -9.38
C VAL A 317 -9.17 -12.32 -8.01
N PHE A 318 -9.08 -11.09 -7.50
CA PHE A 318 -9.43 -10.79 -6.10
C PHE A 318 -10.94 -10.60 -5.83
N GLN A 319 -11.78 -10.42 -6.84
CA GLN A 319 -13.23 -10.15 -6.62
C GLN A 319 -14.11 -11.40 -6.58
N ALA A 320 -13.67 -12.54 -7.15
CA ALA A 320 -14.42 -13.81 -7.06
C ALA A 320 -13.96 -14.73 -5.90
N HIS A 321 -12.82 -14.44 -5.26
CA HIS A 321 -12.17 -15.33 -4.28
C HIS A 321 -12.31 -14.88 -2.81
N LYS A 322 -13.43 -14.24 -2.44
CA LYS A 322 -13.64 -13.71 -1.08
C LYS A 322 -13.98 -14.76 0.01
N CYS A 323 -14.06 -16.05 -0.28
CA CYS A 323 -14.51 -17.04 0.73
C CYS A 323 -13.49 -18.09 1.16
N VAL A 324 -12.36 -18.30 0.48
CA VAL A 324 -11.49 -19.45 0.81
C VAL A 324 -10.00 -19.18 0.54
N HIS A 325 -9.39 -18.28 1.32
CA HIS A 325 -7.93 -18.23 1.47
C HIS A 325 -7.60 -18.80 2.86
N VAL A 326 -7.09 -20.03 2.90
CA VAL A 326 -6.47 -20.59 4.11
C VAL A 326 -5.08 -19.97 4.24
N LEU A 327 -4.94 -19.04 5.19
CA LEU A 327 -3.79 -18.80 6.08
C LEU A 327 -2.36 -18.88 5.49
N LEU A 328 -2.12 -18.38 4.28
CA LEU A 328 -0.87 -17.65 4.06
C LEU A 328 -0.97 -16.39 4.92
N VAL A 329 -0.24 -16.36 6.04
CA VAL A 329 -0.15 -15.19 6.93
C VAL A 329 0.04 -13.97 6.05
N MET A 330 -0.98 -13.11 6.00
CA MET A 330 -0.90 -11.91 5.16
C MET A 330 0.34 -11.15 5.63
N PRO A 331 1.25 -10.69 4.74
CA PRO A 331 2.53 -10.12 5.14
C PRO A 331 2.34 -8.69 5.65
N PHE A 332 1.69 -8.58 6.80
CA PHE A 332 1.39 -7.34 7.50
C PHE A 332 2.05 -7.40 8.87
N VAL A 333 2.58 -6.26 9.29
CA VAL A 333 3.01 -6.04 10.65
C VAL A 333 2.05 -5.04 11.27
N ASP A 334 1.27 -5.53 12.24
CA ASP A 334 0.33 -4.70 12.98
C ASP A 334 1.08 -3.91 14.06
N LEU A 335 0.95 -2.59 13.98
CA LEU A 335 1.52 -1.64 14.90
C LEU A 335 0.40 -1.04 15.74
N HIS A 336 0.46 -1.27 17.04
CA HIS A 336 -0.50 -0.75 18.00
C HIS A 336 0.20 0.26 18.93
N SER A 337 -0.37 1.46 19.06
CA SER A 337 -0.15 2.36 20.18
C SER A 337 -1.50 2.77 20.77
N ALA A 338 -1.48 3.45 21.93
CA ALA A 338 -2.71 3.90 22.60
C ALA A 338 -3.57 4.82 21.71
N ASP A 339 -2.93 5.55 20.80
CA ASP A 339 -3.51 6.60 19.96
C ASP A 339 -3.46 6.29 18.46
N ASP A 340 -2.86 5.17 18.03
CA ASP A 340 -2.64 4.88 16.62
C ASP A 340 -2.62 3.38 16.32
N PHE A 341 -3.08 3.04 15.13
CA PHE A 341 -3.03 1.69 14.59
C PHE A 341 -2.57 1.75 13.14
N ALA A 342 -1.59 0.93 12.78
CA ALA A 342 -1.17 0.81 11.39
C ALA A 342 -0.81 -0.63 11.07
N SER A 343 -1.33 -1.15 9.97
CA SER A 343 -0.97 -2.48 9.47
C SER A 343 -0.04 -2.33 8.27
N ILE A 344 1.26 -2.53 8.47
CA ILE A 344 2.30 -2.27 7.48
C ILE A 344 2.50 -3.50 6.61
N HIS A 345 2.13 -3.38 5.34
CA HIS A 345 2.39 -4.43 4.37
C HIS A 345 3.88 -4.49 4.02
N TYR A 346 4.40 -5.71 3.88
CA TYR A 346 5.74 -5.95 3.40
C TYR A 346 5.75 -7.06 2.35
N ILE A 347 6.81 -7.09 1.56
CA ILE A 347 7.10 -8.16 0.62
C ILE A 347 8.52 -8.66 0.84
N THR A 348 8.76 -9.91 0.50
CA THR A 348 10.08 -10.53 0.54
C THR A 348 10.23 -11.57 -0.57
N ASN A 349 11.48 -11.85 -0.95
CA ASN A 349 11.85 -12.93 -1.85
C ASN A 349 11.98 -14.31 -1.16
N SER A 350 11.75 -14.40 0.15
CA SER A 350 11.83 -15.68 0.83
C SER A 350 10.77 -16.67 0.32
N PHE A 351 11.09 -17.96 0.36
CA PHE A 351 10.23 -19.03 -0.15
C PHE A 351 8.82 -19.01 0.48
N PHE A 352 8.71 -18.61 1.74
CA PHE A 352 7.44 -18.57 2.48
C PHE A 352 6.77 -17.19 2.48
N GLY A 353 7.31 -16.20 1.76
CA GLY A 353 6.78 -14.83 1.77
C GLY A 353 6.87 -14.15 3.14
N ASN A 354 7.75 -14.62 4.03
CA ASN A 354 7.97 -14.05 5.37
C ASN A 354 9.45 -14.11 5.81
N VAL A 355 9.80 -13.32 6.80
CA VAL A 355 11.20 -13.17 7.27
C VAL A 355 11.78 -14.45 7.90
N GLY A 356 10.94 -15.39 8.35
CA GLY A 356 11.40 -16.67 8.89
C GLY A 356 11.98 -17.61 7.82
N GLY A 357 11.78 -17.31 6.54
CA GLY A 357 12.36 -18.04 5.41
C GLY A 357 13.67 -17.44 4.87
N PHE A 358 14.28 -16.47 5.56
CA PHE A 358 15.54 -15.87 5.12
C PHE A 358 16.68 -16.88 5.18
N ASP A 359 17.56 -16.81 4.17
CA ASP A 359 18.81 -17.56 4.19
C ASP A 359 19.79 -16.85 5.14
N PRO A 360 20.20 -17.47 6.26
CA PRO A 360 21.06 -16.81 7.25
C PRO A 360 22.42 -16.38 6.68
N GLU A 361 22.89 -17.00 5.60
CA GLU A 361 24.17 -16.68 4.96
C GLU A 361 24.09 -15.52 3.97
N LYS A 362 22.87 -15.15 3.53
CA LYS A 362 22.65 -13.99 2.67
C LYS A 362 22.48 -12.73 3.50
N PRO A 363 23.10 -11.60 3.13
CA PRO A 363 22.81 -10.33 3.77
C PRO A 363 21.39 -9.87 3.45
N THR A 364 20.75 -9.21 4.41
CA THR A 364 19.42 -8.61 4.22
C THR A 364 19.56 -7.21 3.61
N VAL A 365 18.84 -7.00 2.52
CA VAL A 365 18.80 -5.75 1.75
C VAL A 365 17.36 -5.26 1.65
N PHE A 366 17.21 -3.95 1.79
CA PHE A 366 15.94 -3.29 1.57
C PHE A 366 15.73 -2.95 0.09
N ASN A 367 14.81 -3.65 -0.61
CA ASN A 367 14.28 -3.33 -1.95
C ASN A 367 15.13 -3.71 -3.21
N ASP A 368 14.41 -3.98 -4.32
CA ASP A 368 14.80 -4.42 -5.69
C ASP A 368 14.85 -5.95 -5.99
N PRO A 369 13.86 -6.51 -6.73
CA PRO A 369 13.84 -7.91 -7.17
C PRO A 369 15.03 -8.36 -8.04
N GLY A 370 15.75 -7.45 -8.69
CA GLY A 370 16.95 -7.76 -9.46
C GLY A 370 18.11 -8.29 -8.60
N LEU A 371 18.00 -8.18 -7.27
CA LEU A 371 18.99 -8.60 -6.29
C LEU A 371 18.67 -9.97 -5.65
N ASP A 372 17.62 -10.66 -6.10
CA ASP A 372 17.06 -11.86 -5.46
C ASP A 372 18.08 -13.02 -5.27
N SER A 373 19.00 -13.20 -6.23
CA SER A 373 19.93 -14.33 -6.19
C SER A 373 20.93 -14.26 -5.03
N GLU A 374 21.34 -13.06 -4.61
CA GLU A 374 22.46 -12.87 -3.67
C GLU A 374 22.04 -12.33 -2.29
N PHE A 375 20.81 -11.84 -2.15
CA PHE A 375 20.36 -11.12 -0.96
C PHE A 375 19.03 -11.66 -0.43
N ASN A 376 18.79 -11.52 0.88
CA ASN A 376 17.43 -11.57 1.41
C ASN A 376 16.81 -10.19 1.20
N LEU A 377 15.71 -10.13 0.46
CA LEU A 377 15.04 -8.89 0.13
C LEU A 377 13.84 -8.69 1.03
N ILE A 378 13.70 -7.47 1.53
CA ILE A 378 12.50 -7.01 2.21
C ILE A 378 12.15 -5.61 1.75
N ALA A 379 10.88 -5.35 1.48
CA ALA A 379 10.38 -4.02 1.16
C ALA A 379 9.11 -3.74 1.96
N PHE A 380 9.03 -2.56 2.55
CA PHE A 380 7.89 -2.09 3.34
C PHE A 380 7.13 -1.04 2.55
N ASP A 381 5.80 -1.17 2.51
CA ASP A 381 4.96 -0.06 2.10
C ASP A 381 5.04 1.05 3.15
N MET A 382 5.14 2.31 2.71
CA MET A 382 5.05 3.44 3.64
C MET A 382 3.61 3.59 4.13
N ARG A 383 3.41 4.24 5.29
CA ARG A 383 2.08 4.43 5.86
C ARG A 383 1.04 5.02 4.90
N VAL A 384 1.50 5.89 4.02
CA VAL A 384 0.67 6.58 3.01
C VAL A 384 0.69 5.91 1.64
N SER A 385 1.38 4.78 1.44
CA SER A 385 1.54 4.15 0.12
C SER A 385 1.26 2.64 0.14
N GLY A 386 1.04 2.08 -1.05
CA GLY A 386 0.83 0.63 -1.23
C GLY A 386 -0.42 0.08 -0.55
N ARG A 387 -0.28 -1.04 0.14
CA ARG A 387 -1.37 -1.83 0.74
C ARG A 387 -1.58 -1.59 2.23
N VAL A 388 -0.87 -0.63 2.83
CA VAL A 388 -1.07 -0.26 4.23
C VAL A 388 -2.54 0.06 4.50
N ARG A 389 -3.06 -0.49 5.60
CA ARG A 389 -4.38 -0.14 6.14
C ARG A 389 -4.16 0.95 7.18
N PRO A 390 -4.45 2.23 6.87
CA PRO A 390 -4.31 3.28 7.85
C PRO A 390 -5.35 3.08 8.96
N GLY A 391 -4.93 3.30 10.21
CA GLY A 391 -5.85 3.45 11.32
C GLY A 391 -6.69 4.73 11.19
N ILE A 392 -7.71 4.84 12.06
CA ILE A 392 -8.72 5.91 12.01
C ILE A 392 -8.17 7.28 12.47
N VAL A 393 -6.93 7.39 12.94
CA VAL A 393 -6.54 8.52 13.79
C VAL A 393 -5.67 9.55 13.07
N GLY A 394 -6.00 10.84 13.26
CA GLY A 394 -5.29 12.02 12.77
C GLY A 394 -3.94 12.30 13.46
N SER A 395 -3.22 11.25 13.90
CA SER A 395 -1.86 11.40 14.40
C SER A 395 -0.91 11.70 13.24
N THR A 396 0.14 12.46 13.52
CA THR A 396 1.00 13.05 12.48
C THR A 396 1.87 11.98 11.80
N ILE A 397 1.62 11.77 10.51
CA ILE A 397 2.28 10.77 9.66
C ILE A 397 3.82 10.83 9.77
N ALA A 398 4.38 12.02 9.97
CA ALA A 398 5.82 12.26 10.04
C ALA A 398 6.59 11.62 11.20
N GLY A 399 6.08 11.73 12.43
CA GLY A 399 6.72 11.10 13.60
C GLY A 399 6.51 9.59 13.59
N SER A 400 5.42 9.18 12.95
CA SER A 400 5.01 7.79 12.90
C SER A 400 5.92 6.92 12.03
N THR A 401 6.60 7.46 10.99
CA THR A 401 7.40 6.62 10.06
C THR A 401 8.65 6.01 10.70
N LEU A 402 9.40 6.76 11.53
CA LEU A 402 10.58 6.20 12.20
C LEU A 402 10.19 5.18 13.28
N ARG A 403 9.20 5.55 14.10
CA ARG A 403 8.58 4.60 15.05
C ARG A 403 8.10 3.36 14.32
N THR A 404 7.54 3.51 13.12
CA THR A 404 7.07 2.41 12.27
C THR A 404 8.22 1.50 11.86
N TRP A 405 9.28 2.04 11.27
CA TRP A 405 10.41 1.22 10.80
C TRP A 405 11.08 0.45 11.94
N ARG A 406 11.27 1.10 13.10
CA ARG A 406 11.78 0.41 14.29
C ARG A 406 10.83 -0.69 14.76
N SER A 407 9.53 -0.38 14.88
CA SER A 407 8.53 -1.36 15.33
C SER A 407 8.47 -2.56 14.40
N VAL A 408 8.49 -2.31 13.10
CA VAL A 408 8.49 -3.35 12.07
C VAL A 408 9.76 -4.20 12.16
N HIS A 409 10.93 -3.59 12.30
CA HIS A 409 12.20 -4.31 12.46
C HIS A 409 12.18 -5.25 13.66
N GLN A 410 11.72 -4.77 14.82
CA GLN A 410 11.69 -5.56 16.04
C GLN A 410 10.57 -6.61 16.03
N ALA A 411 9.39 -6.28 15.51
CA ALA A 411 8.29 -7.23 15.37
C ALA A 411 8.68 -8.41 14.47
N LEU A 412 9.46 -8.14 13.43
CA LEU A 412 9.99 -9.15 12.52
C LEU A 412 11.31 -9.78 13.00
N ARG A 413 11.89 -9.30 14.12
CA ARG A 413 13.20 -9.74 14.65
C ARG A 413 14.31 -9.75 13.61
N LEU A 414 14.32 -8.73 12.75
CA LEU A 414 15.31 -8.63 11.69
C LEU A 414 16.72 -8.46 12.28
N ALA A 415 17.71 -9.06 11.64
CA ALA A 415 19.11 -8.68 11.86
C ALA A 415 19.34 -7.22 11.41
N PRO A 416 20.46 -6.58 11.81
CA PRO A 416 20.90 -5.35 11.16
C PRO A 416 20.98 -5.56 9.64
N PHE A 417 20.52 -4.59 8.85
CA PHE A 417 20.38 -4.76 7.40
C PHE A 417 20.93 -3.57 6.62
N HIS A 418 21.19 -3.78 5.34
CA HIS A 418 21.62 -2.72 4.43
C HIS A 418 20.40 -2.00 3.86
N ILE A 419 20.40 -0.67 3.90
CA ILE A 419 19.27 0.14 3.41
C ILE A 419 19.61 0.70 2.04
N LEU A 420 18.81 0.34 1.05
CA LEU A 420 18.81 0.97 -0.26
C LEU A 420 17.59 1.90 -0.36
N ALA A 421 17.83 3.19 -0.22
CA ALA A 421 16.82 4.24 -0.16
C ALA A 421 16.69 4.94 -1.51
N MET A 422 15.50 4.82 -2.09
CA MET A 422 15.10 5.41 -3.36
C MET A 422 14.42 6.76 -3.16
N GLU A 423 15.08 7.85 -3.53
CA GLU A 423 14.51 9.19 -3.64
C GLU A 423 14.00 9.82 -2.32
N SER A 424 13.57 11.07 -2.46
CA SER A 424 13.09 12.02 -1.44
C SER A 424 12.68 11.42 -0.09
N ILE A 425 11.53 10.75 -0.01
CA ILE A 425 10.95 10.32 1.27
C ILE A 425 11.79 9.21 1.92
N SER A 426 12.19 8.20 1.14
CA SER A 426 12.88 7.03 1.71
C SER A 426 14.30 7.37 2.15
N ILE A 427 14.99 8.29 1.46
CA ILE A 427 16.29 8.82 1.88
C ILE A 427 16.16 9.52 3.24
N ASN A 428 15.15 10.38 3.38
CA ASN A 428 14.90 11.07 4.63
C ASN A 428 14.58 10.12 5.80
N CYS A 429 13.88 9.03 5.53
CA CYS A 429 13.62 7.97 6.51
C CYS A 429 14.90 7.21 6.86
N ALA A 430 15.69 6.81 5.86
CA ALA A 430 16.92 6.04 6.03
C ALA A 430 17.98 6.81 6.84
N LEU A 431 18.17 8.10 6.54
CA LEU A 431 19.12 8.95 7.27
C LEU A 431 18.76 9.09 8.75
N ARG A 432 17.48 9.35 9.05
CA ARG A 432 16.99 9.46 10.42
C ARG A 432 17.04 8.12 11.14
N PHE A 433 16.71 7.04 10.45
CA PHE A 433 16.80 5.68 11.01
C PHE A 433 18.25 5.35 11.38
N ALA A 434 19.22 5.64 10.51
CA ALA A 434 20.64 5.41 10.78
C ALA A 434 21.20 6.32 11.87
N ALA A 435 20.70 7.55 11.99
CA ALA A 435 21.11 8.47 13.05
C ALA A 435 20.58 8.07 14.44
N LEU A 436 19.34 7.56 14.51
CA LEU A 436 18.69 7.20 15.77
C LEU A 436 18.93 5.74 16.20
N PHE A 437 19.11 4.83 15.25
CA PHE A 437 19.29 3.39 15.48
C PHE A 437 20.51 2.86 14.71
N PRO A 438 21.71 3.41 14.95
CA PRO A 438 22.89 3.08 14.15
C PRO A 438 23.25 1.59 14.19
N GLU A 439 22.95 0.88 15.26
CA GLU A 439 23.17 -0.54 15.45
C GLU A 439 22.26 -1.44 14.60
N MET A 440 21.15 -0.91 14.07
CA MET A 440 20.19 -1.63 13.23
C MET A 440 20.45 -1.45 11.74
N CYS A 441 21.38 -0.57 11.36
CA CYS A 441 21.71 -0.23 9.98
C CYS A 441 23.16 -0.58 9.69
N LEU A 442 23.41 -1.43 8.69
CA LEU A 442 24.77 -1.82 8.31
C LEU A 442 25.42 -0.84 7.34
N SER A 443 24.66 -0.38 6.33
CA SER A 443 25.10 0.62 5.35
C SER A 443 23.91 1.33 4.72
N LEU A 444 24.19 2.50 4.13
CA LEU A 444 23.21 3.30 3.40
C LEU A 444 23.62 3.41 1.93
N ALA A 445 22.71 3.09 1.02
CA ALA A 445 22.80 3.45 -0.39
C ALA A 445 21.64 4.38 -0.74
N LEU A 446 21.96 5.61 -1.15
CA LEU A 446 20.98 6.67 -1.37
C LEU A 446 20.93 7.03 -2.85
N CYS A 447 19.77 6.84 -3.48
CA CYS A 447 19.54 7.12 -4.89
C CYS A 447 18.86 8.48 -5.08
N ASN A 448 19.53 9.40 -5.77
CA ASN A 448 19.11 10.79 -6.00
C ASN A 448 18.82 11.55 -4.71
N VAL A 449 19.90 11.95 -4.02
CA VAL A 449 19.80 12.73 -2.79
C VAL A 449 19.13 14.08 -3.10
N PRO A 450 17.97 14.38 -2.49
CA PRO A 450 17.25 15.61 -2.77
C PRO A 450 17.93 16.82 -2.14
N ALA A 451 17.47 18.01 -2.51
CA ALA A 451 17.78 19.23 -1.77
C ALA A 451 17.28 19.14 -0.31
N PRO A 452 17.88 19.85 0.65
CA PRO A 452 17.42 19.86 2.04
C PRO A 452 15.92 20.20 2.17
N THR A 453 15.47 21.22 1.43
CA THR A 453 14.06 21.61 1.27
C THR A 453 13.68 21.49 -0.21
N GLU A 454 12.38 21.38 -0.52
CA GLU A 454 11.96 21.33 -1.93
C GLU A 454 12.22 22.65 -2.66
N LEU A 455 12.63 22.56 -3.93
CA LEU A 455 12.83 23.74 -4.75
C LEU A 455 11.47 24.37 -5.05
N LYS A 456 11.41 25.71 -5.15
CA LYS A 456 10.14 26.43 -5.34
C LYS A 456 9.35 25.93 -6.56
N TRP A 457 10.02 25.70 -7.68
CA TRP A 457 9.36 25.19 -8.90
C TRP A 457 8.85 23.75 -8.74
N ILE A 458 9.56 22.91 -7.97
CA ILE A 458 9.11 21.54 -7.63
C ILE A 458 7.83 21.62 -6.81
N TYR A 459 7.78 22.53 -5.83
CA TYR A 459 6.59 22.75 -5.00
C TYR A 459 5.38 23.13 -5.86
N THR A 460 5.54 24.12 -6.76
CA THR A 460 4.48 24.55 -7.68
C THR A 460 4.03 23.40 -8.59
N ALA A 461 4.97 22.67 -9.18
CA ALA A 461 4.64 21.53 -10.04
C ALA A 461 3.90 20.42 -9.28
N TYR A 462 4.32 20.09 -8.06
CA TYR A 462 3.60 19.09 -7.24
C TYR A 462 2.20 19.57 -6.84
N ASP A 463 2.04 20.83 -6.45
CA ASP A 463 0.74 21.39 -6.06
C ASP A 463 -0.26 21.34 -7.23
N GLU A 464 0.18 21.76 -8.42
CA GLU A 464 -0.61 21.71 -9.66
C GLU A 464 -0.93 20.26 -10.07
N LEU A 465 0.06 19.37 -10.09
CA LEU A 465 -0.14 17.95 -10.41
C LEU A 465 -1.11 17.31 -9.43
N VAL A 466 -0.94 17.50 -8.12
CA VAL A 466 -1.82 16.91 -7.10
C VAL A 466 -3.24 17.43 -7.25
N GLN A 467 -3.42 18.73 -7.47
CA GLN A 467 -4.74 19.33 -7.67
C GLN A 467 -5.41 18.75 -8.92
N THR A 468 -4.79 18.81 -10.09
CA THR A 468 -5.38 18.32 -11.35
C THR A 468 -5.66 16.81 -11.28
N TRP A 469 -4.75 16.05 -10.68
CA TRP A 469 -4.87 14.62 -10.51
C TRP A 469 -6.03 14.22 -9.59
N CYS A 470 -6.16 14.88 -8.45
CA CYS A 470 -7.16 14.54 -7.44
C CYS A 470 -8.58 14.92 -7.84
N PHE A 471 -8.73 15.82 -8.81
CA PHE A 471 -10.00 16.35 -9.28
C PHE A 471 -10.26 16.09 -10.77
N ALA A 472 -9.50 15.19 -11.41
CA ALA A 472 -9.78 14.74 -12.77
C ALA A 472 -11.22 14.20 -12.90
N GLU A 473 -11.96 14.67 -13.91
CA GLU A 473 -13.39 14.37 -14.09
C GLU A 473 -13.63 13.16 -15.00
N ASP A 474 -12.69 12.87 -15.90
CA ASP A 474 -12.75 11.81 -16.90
C ASP A 474 -11.39 11.13 -17.14
N LEU A 475 -11.38 10.13 -18.03
CA LEU A 475 -10.19 9.33 -18.33
C LEU A 475 -9.10 10.17 -18.98
N GLU A 476 -9.48 11.02 -19.91
CA GLU A 476 -8.61 11.86 -20.73
C GLU A 476 -7.86 12.87 -19.85
N SER A 477 -8.56 13.56 -18.95
CA SER A 477 -7.99 14.51 -17.99
C SER A 477 -7.03 13.82 -17.02
N TYR A 478 -7.39 12.61 -16.56
CA TYR A 478 -6.51 11.80 -15.71
C TYR A 478 -5.26 11.33 -16.46
N GLU A 479 -5.41 10.80 -17.67
CA GLU A 479 -4.30 10.34 -18.51
C GLU A 479 -3.35 11.48 -18.88
N HIS A 480 -3.89 12.68 -19.10
CA HIS A 480 -3.11 13.89 -19.35
C HIS A 480 -2.22 14.25 -18.16
N VAL A 481 -2.78 14.44 -16.96
CA VAL A 481 -1.97 14.76 -15.76
C VAL A 481 -1.04 13.61 -15.37
N ALA A 482 -1.42 12.36 -15.64
CA ALA A 482 -0.53 11.22 -15.45
C ALA A 482 0.69 11.27 -16.38
N MET A 483 0.51 11.67 -17.65
CA MET A 483 1.62 11.87 -18.59
C MET A 483 2.53 13.05 -18.18
N GLU A 484 1.95 14.14 -17.68
CA GLU A 484 2.74 15.24 -17.11
C GLU A 484 3.57 14.78 -15.92
N ALA A 485 2.98 13.98 -15.03
CA ALA A 485 3.71 13.37 -13.93
C ALA A 485 4.81 12.43 -14.43
N VAL A 486 4.59 11.61 -15.47
CA VAL A 486 5.66 10.78 -16.07
C VAL A 486 6.81 11.67 -16.56
N THR A 487 6.49 12.74 -17.30
CA THR A 487 7.50 13.67 -17.82
C THR A 487 8.28 14.33 -16.68
N PHE A 488 7.60 14.78 -15.64
CA PHE A 488 8.20 15.39 -14.45
C PHE A 488 9.09 14.41 -13.68
N THR A 489 8.68 13.15 -13.57
CA THR A 489 9.35 12.15 -12.73
C THR A 489 10.41 11.31 -13.43
N PHE A 490 10.31 11.10 -14.75
CA PHE A 490 11.20 10.23 -15.53
C PHE A 490 11.82 10.93 -16.75
N GLY A 491 11.36 12.13 -17.10
CA GLY A 491 11.80 12.88 -18.28
C GLY A 491 10.93 12.62 -19.51
N SER A 492 11.04 13.52 -20.50
CA SER A 492 10.32 13.47 -21.78
C SER A 492 10.64 12.25 -22.63
N ASP A 493 11.81 11.63 -22.41
CA ASP A 493 12.35 10.56 -23.24
C ASP A 493 11.97 9.15 -22.72
N THR A 494 11.04 9.10 -21.75
CA THR A 494 10.56 7.83 -21.19
C THR A 494 9.99 6.93 -22.29
N PRO A 495 10.40 5.65 -22.42
CA PRO A 495 9.86 4.74 -23.44
C PRO A 495 8.34 4.56 -23.32
N LEU A 496 7.63 4.48 -24.45
CA LEU A 496 6.16 4.43 -24.48
C LEU A 496 5.58 3.28 -23.64
N ASP A 497 6.16 2.09 -23.72
CA ASP A 497 5.72 0.94 -22.93
C ASP A 497 5.83 1.20 -21.41
N LEU A 498 6.90 1.88 -20.99
CA LEU A 498 7.08 2.26 -19.58
C LEU A 498 6.05 3.32 -19.16
N ARG A 499 5.68 4.26 -20.06
CA ARG A 499 4.60 5.23 -19.78
C ARG A 499 3.28 4.51 -19.55
N ASP A 500 2.92 3.57 -20.43
CA ASP A 500 1.70 2.76 -20.29
C ASP A 500 1.66 2.04 -18.94
N ASP A 501 2.76 1.40 -18.57
CA ASP A 501 2.90 0.64 -17.33
C ASP A 501 2.80 1.53 -16.08
N LEU A 502 3.43 2.72 -16.09
CA LEU A 502 3.36 3.70 -15.01
C LEU A 502 1.95 4.27 -14.85
N ILE A 503 1.33 4.70 -15.94
CA ILE A 503 -0.01 5.28 -15.93
C ILE A 503 -1.02 4.21 -15.46
N ALA A 504 -0.92 2.98 -15.97
CA ALA A 504 -1.74 1.85 -15.52
C ALA A 504 -1.56 1.58 -14.02
N TYR A 505 -0.31 1.55 -13.54
CA TYR A 505 -0.02 1.39 -12.12
C TYR A 505 -0.70 2.47 -11.27
N TRP A 506 -0.62 3.72 -11.71
CA TRP A 506 -1.22 4.86 -11.04
C TRP A 506 -2.75 4.85 -11.07
N GLN A 507 -3.39 4.48 -12.19
CA GLN A 507 -4.85 4.31 -12.26
C GLN A 507 -5.35 3.31 -11.20
N MET A 508 -4.59 2.25 -10.94
CA MET A 508 -4.94 1.25 -9.93
C MET A 508 -4.59 1.70 -8.51
N SER A 509 -3.41 2.30 -8.31
CA SER A 509 -2.84 2.55 -6.99
C SER A 509 -3.15 3.94 -6.42
N MET A 510 -3.28 4.96 -7.28
CA MET A 510 -3.37 6.39 -6.95
C MET A 510 -4.46 7.11 -7.75
N ASN A 511 -5.65 6.54 -7.93
CA ASN A 511 -6.77 7.24 -8.61
C ASN A 511 -7.43 8.36 -7.78
N PRO A 512 -8.28 9.23 -8.36
CA PRO A 512 -8.95 10.33 -7.65
C PRO A 512 -9.76 9.89 -6.41
N ARG A 513 -10.29 8.66 -6.38
CA ARG A 513 -10.94 8.09 -5.18
C ARG A 513 -10.00 7.83 -4.01
N LYS A 514 -8.70 8.05 -4.20
CA LYS A 514 -7.66 7.96 -3.17
C LYS A 514 -6.98 9.32 -2.91
N ARG A 515 -7.58 10.43 -3.37
CA ARG A 515 -6.97 11.76 -3.28
C ARG A 515 -6.53 12.22 -1.90
N GLN A 516 -7.21 11.84 -0.81
CA GLN A 516 -6.70 12.12 0.54
C GLN A 516 -5.32 11.48 0.73
N ARG A 517 -5.14 10.22 0.32
CA ARG A 517 -3.88 9.49 0.42
C ARG A 517 -2.80 10.07 -0.50
N ILE A 518 -3.19 10.52 -1.70
CA ILE A 518 -2.28 11.21 -2.63
C ILE A 518 -1.77 12.50 -1.99
N LEU A 519 -2.66 13.31 -1.40
CA LEU A 519 -2.29 14.52 -0.70
C LEU A 519 -1.41 14.24 0.53
N GLU A 520 -1.70 13.19 1.30
CA GLU A 520 -0.85 12.75 2.42
C GLU A 520 0.57 12.41 1.94
N GLN A 521 0.69 11.67 0.84
CA GLN A 521 1.98 11.34 0.23
C GLN A 521 2.70 12.58 -0.31
N ALA A 522 2.00 13.47 -1.02
CA ALA A 522 2.57 14.71 -1.53
C ALA A 522 3.05 15.62 -0.39
N ASN A 523 2.27 15.69 0.70
CA ASN A 523 2.68 16.42 1.90
C ASN A 523 3.95 15.86 2.52
N LEU A 524 4.23 14.54 2.42
CA LEU A 524 5.52 13.97 2.84
C LEU A 524 6.71 14.51 2.03
N VAL A 525 6.50 14.82 0.76
CA VAL A 525 7.53 15.38 -0.11
C VAL A 525 7.68 16.88 0.16
N MET A 526 6.57 17.60 0.08
CA MET A 526 6.53 19.07 0.11
C MET A 526 6.88 19.67 1.48
N ASN A 527 6.52 19.00 2.58
CA ASN A 527 6.76 19.51 3.94
C ASN A 527 7.98 18.88 4.61
N ARG A 528 8.91 18.31 3.84
CA ARG A 528 10.11 17.67 4.40
C ARG A 528 10.88 18.62 5.28
N THR A 529 11.26 18.14 6.46
CA THR A 529 12.25 18.82 7.30
C THR A 529 13.64 18.32 6.91
N PRO A 530 14.65 19.19 6.76
CA PRO A 530 16.03 18.74 6.66
C PRO A 530 16.46 18.00 7.94
N LEU A 531 17.34 17.01 7.81
CA LEU A 531 18.03 16.47 9.00
C LEU A 531 18.96 17.56 9.57
N PRO A 532 18.92 17.85 10.89
CA PRO A 532 19.79 18.85 11.50
C PRO A 532 21.27 18.48 11.35
N ALA A 533 22.15 19.49 11.28
CA ALA A 533 23.58 19.29 11.02
C ALA A 533 24.24 18.40 12.08
N GLU A 534 23.76 18.53 13.31
CA GLU A 534 24.18 17.83 14.53
C GLU A 534 23.89 16.33 14.47
N ALA A 535 22.92 15.89 13.66
CA ALA A 535 22.55 14.48 13.55
C ALA A 535 23.45 13.71 12.57
N TYR A 536 24.05 14.35 11.57
CA TYR A 536 24.93 13.66 10.61
C TYR A 536 26.14 12.97 11.26
N PRO A 537 26.81 13.55 12.28
CA PRO A 537 27.83 12.84 13.04
C PRO A 537 27.38 11.52 13.67
N HIS A 538 26.09 11.30 13.91
CA HIS A 538 25.58 10.04 14.47
C HIS A 538 25.42 8.94 13.42
N ILE A 539 25.45 9.29 12.12
CA ILE A 539 25.44 8.32 11.03
C ILE A 539 26.87 7.79 10.85
N LYS A 540 27.14 6.63 11.45
CA LYS A 540 28.46 5.98 11.43
C LYS A 540 28.66 4.99 10.29
N GLN A 541 27.58 4.62 9.61
CA GLN A 541 27.57 3.59 8.59
C GLN A 541 28.29 4.05 7.31
N PRO A 542 28.86 3.13 6.52
CA PRO A 542 29.32 3.41 5.17
C PRO A 542 28.18 3.91 4.28
N ILE A 543 28.45 4.95 3.48
CA ILE A 543 27.45 5.59 2.62
C ILE A 543 27.86 5.49 1.15
N LEU A 544 26.95 4.97 0.33
CA LEU A 544 26.98 5.07 -1.12
C LEU A 544 25.92 6.07 -1.59
N ILE A 545 26.31 7.00 -2.44
CA ILE A 545 25.39 7.89 -3.16
C ILE A 545 25.38 7.47 -4.62
N ILE A 546 24.21 7.19 -5.17
CA ILE A 546 24.00 6.93 -6.60
C ILE A 546 23.14 8.07 -7.14
N HIS A 547 23.67 8.87 -8.06
CA HIS A 547 23.02 10.12 -8.46
C HIS A 547 22.99 10.28 -9.97
N GLY A 548 21.83 10.60 -10.53
CA GLY A 548 21.67 10.87 -11.96
C GLY A 548 22.14 12.28 -12.30
N ASP A 549 22.97 12.46 -13.33
CA ASP A 549 23.45 13.81 -13.70
C ASP A 549 22.46 14.63 -14.53
N ALA A 550 21.37 14.03 -15.00
CA ALA A 550 20.27 14.69 -15.69
C ALA A 550 19.02 14.85 -14.81
N ASN A 551 19.11 14.57 -13.49
CA ASN A 551 17.98 14.73 -12.59
C ASN A 551 17.84 16.19 -12.11
N GLU A 552 16.89 16.91 -12.70
CA GLU A 552 16.59 18.30 -12.34
C GLU A 552 15.87 18.44 -10.99
N ALA A 553 15.01 17.47 -10.64
CA ALA A 553 14.29 17.47 -9.37
C ALA A 553 15.21 17.27 -8.16
N CYS A 554 16.32 16.53 -8.34
CA CYS A 554 17.35 16.33 -7.34
C CYS A 554 18.72 16.81 -7.87
N PRO A 555 19.02 18.11 -7.85
CA PRO A 555 20.28 18.61 -8.42
C PRO A 555 21.52 18.04 -7.73
N ARG A 556 22.48 17.56 -8.52
CA ARG A 556 23.72 16.91 -8.05
C ARG A 556 24.52 17.72 -7.02
N LYS A 557 24.44 19.06 -7.05
CA LYS A 557 25.14 19.93 -6.10
C LYS A 557 24.83 19.60 -4.63
N TYR A 558 23.61 19.15 -4.33
CA TYR A 558 23.21 18.79 -2.97
C TYR A 558 23.82 17.46 -2.53
N ALA A 559 23.86 16.47 -3.43
CA ALA A 559 24.56 15.22 -3.20
C ALA A 559 26.08 15.43 -3.00
N SER A 560 26.72 16.24 -3.84
CA SER A 560 28.16 16.51 -3.76
C SER A 560 28.55 17.28 -2.49
N GLY A 561 27.75 18.29 -2.12
CA GLY A 561 28.01 19.17 -0.97
C GLY A 561 27.79 18.51 0.39
N TRP A 562 27.16 17.33 0.41
CA TRP A 562 26.90 16.62 1.64
C TRP A 562 28.19 16.12 2.31
N ARG A 563 28.38 16.42 3.60
CA ARG A 563 29.54 16.01 4.39
C ARG A 563 29.09 15.15 5.55
N THR A 564 29.66 13.96 5.68
CA THR A 564 29.46 13.05 6.82
C THR A 564 30.82 12.68 7.39
N SER A 565 30.85 12.22 8.64
CA SER A 565 32.09 11.70 9.25
C SER A 565 32.51 10.34 8.71
N SER A 566 31.59 9.60 8.08
CA SER A 566 31.80 8.26 7.55
C SER A 566 32.39 8.26 6.14
N GLU A 567 33.02 7.14 5.77
CA GLU A 567 33.47 6.90 4.39
C GLU A 567 32.28 6.97 3.43
N ARG A 568 32.40 7.84 2.42
CA ARG A 568 31.37 8.13 1.45
C ARG A 568 31.88 7.88 0.04
N SER A 569 31.16 7.05 -0.70
CA SER A 569 31.36 6.88 -2.14
C SER A 569 30.22 7.52 -2.92
N CYS A 570 30.52 8.17 -4.04
CA CYS A 570 29.52 8.77 -4.91
C CYS A 570 29.70 8.24 -6.33
N TYR A 571 28.64 7.71 -6.90
CA TYR A 571 28.58 7.24 -8.27
C TYR A 571 27.58 8.07 -9.07
N THR A 572 27.98 8.53 -10.25
CA THR A 572 27.13 9.34 -11.13
C THR A 572 26.63 8.50 -12.30
N VAL A 573 25.31 8.36 -12.43
CA VAL A 573 24.66 7.67 -13.55
C VAL A 573 24.49 8.67 -14.69
N LYS A 574 25.25 8.46 -15.77
CA LYS A 574 25.24 9.33 -16.96
C LYS A 574 23.91 9.27 -17.69
N GLY A 575 23.32 10.43 -17.96
CA GLY A 575 22.00 10.55 -18.57
C GLY A 575 20.87 10.10 -17.63
N GLY A 576 21.17 9.80 -16.37
CA GLY A 576 20.17 9.43 -15.39
C GLY A 576 19.33 10.65 -15.02
N GLY A 577 18.11 10.71 -15.52
CA GLY A 577 17.06 11.62 -15.05
C GLY A 577 16.08 10.90 -14.14
N GLY A 578 15.38 11.65 -13.29
CA GLY A 578 14.24 11.11 -12.55
C GLY A 578 14.55 9.92 -11.64
N TYR A 579 13.58 9.02 -11.46
CA TYR A 579 13.70 7.80 -10.63
C TYR A 579 14.66 6.78 -11.26
N LEU A 580 15.85 6.59 -10.68
CA LEU A 580 16.86 5.71 -11.30
C LEU A 580 16.55 4.21 -11.20
N SER A 581 15.66 3.79 -10.32
CA SER A 581 15.37 2.36 -10.04
C SER A 581 14.28 1.76 -10.91
N ILE A 582 13.65 2.55 -11.79
CA ILE A 582 12.50 2.09 -12.57
C ILE A 582 12.87 1.91 -14.06
N PRO A 583 13.49 2.88 -14.77
CA PRO A 583 13.91 2.66 -16.15
C PRO A 583 14.95 1.53 -16.20
N PRO A 584 14.78 0.50 -17.06
CA PRO A 584 15.64 -0.69 -17.06
C PRO A 584 17.14 -0.38 -17.15
N GLY A 585 17.52 0.58 -17.99
CA GLY A 585 18.91 0.96 -18.21
C GLY A 585 19.56 1.52 -16.94
N THR A 586 18.93 2.50 -16.30
CA THR A 586 19.43 3.11 -15.07
C THR A 586 19.31 2.17 -13.87
N ALA A 587 18.24 1.37 -13.78
CA ALA A 587 18.02 0.42 -12.70
C ALA A 587 19.11 -0.67 -12.68
N SER A 588 19.49 -1.19 -13.86
CA SER A 588 20.60 -2.14 -13.97
C SER A 588 21.92 -1.56 -13.46
N ILE A 589 22.21 -0.29 -13.78
CA ILE A 589 23.43 0.39 -13.32
C ILE A 589 23.37 0.57 -11.80
N VAL A 590 22.25 1.02 -11.25
CA VAL A 590 22.03 1.16 -9.79
C VAL A 590 22.33 -0.16 -9.09
N ASN A 591 21.77 -1.27 -9.58
CA ASN A 591 21.98 -2.60 -9.00
C ASN A 591 23.44 -3.04 -9.07
N GLN A 592 24.11 -2.87 -10.21
CA GLN A 592 25.53 -3.22 -10.34
C GLN A 592 26.42 -2.43 -9.38
N VAL A 593 26.17 -1.12 -9.25
CA VAL A 593 26.93 -0.24 -8.35
C VAL A 593 26.65 -0.61 -6.89
N TYR A 594 25.39 -0.89 -6.56
CA TYR A 594 24.97 -1.30 -5.23
C TYR A 594 25.60 -2.64 -4.81
N VAL A 595 25.50 -3.67 -5.66
CA VAL A 595 26.11 -4.99 -5.41
C VAL A 595 27.61 -4.85 -5.19
N LYS A 596 28.30 -4.06 -6.02
CA LYS A 596 29.73 -3.81 -5.90
C LYS A 596 30.11 -3.07 -4.61
N PHE A 597 29.23 -2.22 -4.10
CA PHE A 597 29.41 -1.56 -2.81
C PHE A 597 29.26 -2.53 -1.66
N ILE A 598 28.16 -3.31 -1.63
CA ILE A 598 27.93 -4.29 -0.57
C ILE A 598 29.00 -5.38 -0.57
N SER A 599 29.49 -5.81 -1.73
CA SER A 599 30.55 -6.83 -1.82
C SER A 599 31.90 -6.40 -1.21
N ARG A 600 32.09 -5.10 -0.93
CA ARG A 600 33.29 -4.56 -0.28
C ARG A 600 33.14 -4.44 1.24
N LEU A 601 31.91 -4.56 1.74
CA LEU A 601 31.61 -4.50 3.16
C LEU A 601 31.79 -5.88 3.80
N PRO A 602 32.00 -5.96 5.12
CA PRO A 602 31.99 -7.23 5.83
C PRO A 602 30.67 -7.97 5.58
N ARG A 603 30.76 -9.27 5.32
CA ARG A 603 29.56 -10.12 5.21
C ARG A 603 28.88 -10.21 6.57
N THR A 604 27.56 -10.00 6.58
CA THR A 604 26.74 -10.08 7.78
C THR A 604 25.69 -11.15 7.61
N ARG A 605 25.49 -11.95 8.66
CA ARG A 605 24.46 -12.97 8.72
C ARG A 605 23.09 -12.36 8.97
N SER A 606 22.04 -13.01 8.48
CA SER A 606 20.64 -12.56 8.60
C SER A 606 19.81 -13.37 9.61
N ASP A 607 20.46 -14.12 10.50
CA ASP A 607 19.74 -14.87 11.53
C ASP A 607 18.84 -13.95 12.37
N PRO A 608 17.58 -14.32 12.63
CA PRO A 608 16.72 -13.56 13.53
C PRO A 608 17.38 -13.43 14.91
N ALA A 609 17.64 -12.20 15.31
CA ALA A 609 18.26 -11.90 16.59
C ALA A 609 17.22 -11.43 17.59
N VAL A 610 17.28 -11.94 18.82
CA VAL A 610 16.50 -11.37 19.93
C VAL A 610 17.10 -9.99 20.23
N PRO A 611 16.32 -8.90 20.23
CA PRO A 611 16.83 -7.58 20.58
C PRO A 611 17.46 -7.60 21.98
N SER A 612 18.69 -7.10 22.10
CA SER A 612 19.40 -7.03 23.38
C SER A 612 18.80 -6.01 24.35
N ILE A 613 18.14 -4.98 23.82
CA ILE A 613 17.51 -3.91 24.58
C ILE A 613 16.01 -3.95 24.31
N PRO A 614 15.16 -3.89 25.36
CA PRO A 614 13.72 -3.75 25.21
C PRO A 614 13.32 -2.58 24.30
N ILE A 615 12.21 -2.80 23.61
CA ILE A 615 11.66 -1.88 22.62
C ILE A 615 11.35 -0.47 23.15
N GLU A 616 10.92 -0.40 24.40
CA GLU A 616 10.56 0.84 25.09
C GLU A 616 11.80 1.63 25.51
N GLU A 617 12.80 0.94 26.06
CA GLU A 617 14.05 1.54 26.51
C GLU A 617 14.82 2.13 25.32
N ARG A 618 14.95 1.37 24.23
CA ARG A 618 15.59 1.88 23.00
C ARG A 618 14.86 3.09 22.43
N MET A 619 13.53 3.15 22.54
CA MET A 619 12.80 4.35 22.11
C MET A 619 13.03 5.53 23.02
N ARG A 620 13.14 5.30 24.33
CA ARG A 620 13.48 6.37 25.27
C ARG A 620 14.84 6.96 24.91
N GLU A 621 15.84 6.12 24.67
CA GLU A 621 17.17 6.56 24.23
C GLU A 621 17.12 7.36 22.92
N ALA A 622 16.41 6.84 21.91
CA ALA A 622 16.25 7.53 20.63
C ALA A 622 15.53 8.87 20.79
N LEU A 623 14.51 8.96 21.65
CA LEU A 623 13.80 10.21 21.95
C LEU A 623 14.67 11.21 22.71
N THR A 624 15.47 10.75 23.67
CA THR A 624 16.44 11.61 24.38
C THR A 624 17.53 12.14 23.43
N LEU A 625 18.04 11.29 22.55
CA LEU A 625 18.96 11.70 21.49
C LEU A 625 18.30 12.72 20.56
N LEU A 626 17.05 12.47 20.18
CA LEU A 626 16.24 13.37 19.35
C LEU A 626 16.05 14.74 20.02
N GLU A 627 15.71 14.79 21.31
CA GLU A 627 15.63 16.03 22.09
C GLU A 627 16.97 16.78 22.11
N THR A 628 18.07 16.04 22.27
CA THR A 628 19.43 16.61 22.26
C THR A 628 19.78 17.22 20.91
N LEU A 629 19.47 16.51 19.82
CA LEU A 629 19.73 16.94 18.44
C LEU A 629 18.82 18.09 18.00
N ALA A 630 17.61 18.19 18.53
CA ALA A 630 16.69 19.29 18.25
C ALA A 630 17.11 20.59 18.98
N GLY A 631 17.81 20.47 20.11
CA GLY A 631 18.17 21.60 20.98
C GLY A 631 17.00 22.08 21.85
N THR A 632 17.30 22.69 22.99
CA THR A 632 16.33 23.08 24.05
C THR A 632 15.25 24.08 23.62
N ARG A 633 15.39 24.71 22.45
CA ARG A 633 14.41 25.69 21.91
C ARG A 633 13.60 25.18 20.74
N ALA A 634 13.94 24.03 20.17
CA ALA A 634 13.12 23.46 19.11
C ALA A 634 12.07 22.53 19.76
N SER A 635 10.80 22.91 19.61
CA SER A 635 9.68 21.98 19.81
C SER A 635 10.03 20.62 19.18
N THR A 636 9.69 19.53 19.87
CA THR A 636 9.78 18.11 19.44
C THR A 636 9.53 17.88 17.94
N ARG A 637 8.81 18.79 17.28
CA ARG A 637 8.65 19.00 15.83
C ARG A 637 9.91 18.92 14.95
N ALA A 638 11.13 19.22 15.43
CA ALA A 638 12.32 19.33 14.55
C ALA A 638 12.77 18.02 13.88
N ILE A 639 12.46 16.86 14.47
CA ILE A 639 12.89 15.54 13.93
C ILE A 639 11.70 14.72 13.42
N HIS A 640 10.48 15.24 13.56
CA HIS A 640 9.38 14.79 12.70
C HIS A 640 9.79 15.04 11.26
N ILE A 641 9.61 14.03 10.40
CA ILE A 641 9.90 14.13 8.96
C ILE A 641 9.15 15.31 8.32
N LEU A 642 8.04 15.76 8.90
CA LEU A 642 7.17 16.84 8.42
C LEU A 642 6.52 17.63 9.53
N ARG A 643 6.09 18.83 9.14
CA ARG A 643 4.99 19.55 9.76
C ARG A 643 3.68 18.79 9.50
N SER A 644 2.83 18.68 10.52
CA SER A 644 1.49 18.10 10.38
C SER A 644 0.78 18.75 9.19
N PRO A 645 0.27 17.98 8.21
CA PRO A 645 -0.60 18.57 7.21
C PRO A 645 -1.77 19.25 7.92
N SER A 646 -2.21 20.41 7.40
CA SER A 646 -3.40 21.05 7.94
C SER A 646 -4.55 20.05 7.88
N THR A 647 -5.16 19.77 9.03
CA THR A 647 -6.34 18.91 9.14
C THR A 647 -7.47 19.40 8.24
N GLU A 648 -7.52 20.70 7.97
CA GLU A 648 -8.45 21.34 7.04
C GLU A 648 -8.21 20.89 5.60
N GLY A 649 -6.95 20.86 5.14
CA GLY A 649 -6.59 20.44 3.77
C GLY A 649 -6.97 18.97 3.51
N LEU A 650 -6.68 18.09 4.47
CA LEU A 650 -7.09 16.68 4.38
C LEU A 650 -8.62 16.53 4.40
N THR A 651 -9.32 17.35 5.19
CA THR A 651 -10.78 17.34 5.23
C THR A 651 -11.39 17.78 3.90
N ALA A 652 -10.83 18.80 3.26
CA ALA A 652 -11.25 19.26 1.94
C ALA A 652 -11.08 18.15 0.88
N TYR A 653 -9.92 17.48 0.86
CA TYR A 653 -9.68 16.37 -0.07
C TYR A 653 -10.53 15.14 0.24
N ARG A 654 -10.95 14.91 1.49
CA ARG A 654 -11.88 13.83 1.83
C ARG A 654 -13.29 14.08 1.26
N LYS A 655 -13.73 15.33 1.14
CA LYS A 655 -15.11 15.71 0.78
C LYS A 655 -15.50 15.31 -0.65
N GLY A 656 -16.22 14.20 -0.81
CA GLY A 656 -16.64 13.68 -2.12
C GLY A 656 -15.65 12.70 -2.76
N GLN A 657 -14.65 12.24 -2.01
CA GLN A 657 -13.66 11.26 -2.50
C GLN A 657 -14.30 9.96 -3.01
N VAL A 658 -15.38 9.48 -2.39
CA VAL A 658 -16.09 8.26 -2.83
C VAL A 658 -16.76 8.43 -4.20
N LEU A 659 -17.19 9.66 -4.52
CA LEU A 659 -17.84 10.01 -5.78
C LEU A 659 -16.85 10.46 -6.85
N ALA A 660 -15.57 10.64 -6.51
CA ALA A 660 -14.55 11.04 -7.45
C ALA A 660 -14.39 10.01 -8.58
N TYR A 661 -13.87 10.48 -9.71
CA TYR A 661 -13.66 9.68 -10.90
C TYR A 661 -12.80 8.43 -10.63
N LEU A 662 -13.15 7.31 -11.28
CA LEU A 662 -12.44 6.05 -11.18
C LEU A 662 -12.00 5.61 -12.58
N PRO A 663 -10.70 5.71 -12.92
CA PRO A 663 -10.18 5.38 -14.25
C PRO A 663 -10.04 3.86 -14.47
N LEU A 664 -10.93 3.06 -13.88
CA LEU A 664 -10.89 1.60 -13.94
C LEU A 664 -12.20 1.07 -14.50
N GLY A 665 -12.10 0.05 -15.34
CA GLY A 665 -13.27 -0.70 -15.82
C GLY A 665 -13.87 -1.59 -14.73
N PRO A 666 -14.99 -2.28 -15.05
CA PRO A 666 -15.69 -3.17 -14.11
C PRO A 666 -14.82 -4.28 -13.49
N THR A 667 -13.73 -4.66 -14.17
CA THR A 667 -12.78 -5.70 -13.72
C THR A 667 -11.71 -5.16 -12.75
N GLY A 668 -11.74 -3.87 -12.40
CA GLY A 668 -10.71 -3.22 -11.59
C GLY A 668 -9.37 -3.03 -12.32
N LYS A 669 -9.36 -3.13 -13.66
CA LYS A 669 -8.20 -2.86 -14.51
C LYS A 669 -8.36 -1.51 -15.21
N PRO A 670 -7.25 -0.88 -15.67
CA PRO A 670 -7.29 0.21 -16.64
C PRO A 670 -8.29 -0.06 -17.77
N ILE A 671 -9.03 0.96 -18.17
CA ILE A 671 -10.02 0.87 -19.26
C ILE A 671 -9.32 0.58 -20.60
N ARG A 672 -8.14 1.19 -20.80
CA ARG A 672 -7.25 1.04 -21.96
C ARG A 672 -5.81 1.31 -21.55
N ARG A 673 -4.86 1.07 -22.45
CA ARG A 673 -3.49 1.62 -22.32
C ARG A 673 -3.47 3.09 -22.74
N TYR A 674 -2.50 3.85 -22.23
CA TYR A 674 -2.33 5.24 -22.62
C TYR A 674 -2.02 5.37 -24.13
N SER A 675 -1.17 4.50 -24.66
CA SER A 675 -0.82 4.41 -26.09
C SER A 675 -1.99 4.04 -27.02
N GLU A 676 -3.08 3.50 -26.47
CA GLU A 676 -4.30 3.15 -27.21
C GLU A 676 -5.30 4.31 -27.28
N ARG A 677 -4.97 5.47 -26.69
CA ARG A 677 -5.78 6.66 -26.79
C ARG A 677 -6.04 6.97 -28.28
N PRO A 678 -7.29 7.22 -28.68
CA PRO A 678 -7.56 7.75 -30.01
C PRO A 678 -6.63 8.93 -30.24
N ARG A 679 -5.89 8.94 -31.35
CA ARG A 679 -5.18 10.16 -31.73
C ARG A 679 -6.27 11.19 -31.98
N ASP A 680 -6.49 12.04 -30.99
CA ASP A 680 -7.24 13.25 -31.18
C ASP A 680 -6.33 14.11 -32.05
N ASP A 681 -6.37 13.87 -33.37
CA ASP A 681 -5.70 14.67 -34.41
C ASP A 681 -6.10 16.17 -34.31
N TRP A 682 -7.06 16.48 -33.43
CA TRP A 682 -7.53 17.81 -33.11
C TRP A 682 -6.56 18.63 -32.23
N PHE A 683 -5.71 17.99 -31.42
CA PHE A 683 -4.80 18.67 -30.48
C PHE A 683 -3.32 18.35 -30.66
N GLU A 684 -2.95 17.53 -31.65
CA GLU A 684 -1.57 17.58 -32.13
C GLU A 684 -1.38 18.95 -32.78
N THR A 685 -0.88 19.91 -31.99
CA THR A 685 -0.10 21.02 -32.51
C THR A 685 0.95 20.37 -33.40
N GLN A 686 0.69 20.36 -34.71
CA GLN A 686 1.74 20.10 -35.68
C GLN A 686 2.94 20.95 -35.28
N THR A 687 4.14 20.49 -35.59
CA THR A 687 5.40 21.17 -35.25
C THR A 687 5.46 22.63 -35.70
N GLU A 688 4.48 23.09 -36.49
CA GLU A 688 4.27 24.46 -36.97
C GLU A 688 3.23 25.30 -36.17
N GLY A 689 2.59 24.76 -35.12
CA GLY A 689 1.72 25.54 -34.22
C GLY A 689 0.37 26.01 -34.81
N ILE A 690 -0.05 25.51 -35.97
CA ILE A 690 -1.34 25.88 -36.59
C ILE A 690 -2.36 24.78 -36.35
N SER A 691 -3.23 24.96 -35.34
CA SER A 691 -4.39 24.10 -35.13
C SER A 691 -5.52 24.54 -36.08
N TYR A 692 -5.70 23.85 -37.21
CA TYR A 692 -6.87 24.03 -38.04
C TYR A 692 -8.04 23.27 -37.41
N ALA A 693 -8.97 24.00 -36.79
CA ALA A 693 -10.32 23.49 -36.57
C ALA A 693 -10.98 23.25 -37.93
N GLY A 694 -10.69 22.09 -38.54
CA GLY A 694 -11.13 21.72 -39.86
C GLY A 694 -12.63 21.49 -39.89
N GLY A 695 -13.38 22.53 -40.24
CA GLY A 695 -14.76 22.40 -40.70
C GLY A 695 -14.79 21.48 -41.92
N ARG A 696 -15.16 20.22 -41.71
CA ARG A 696 -15.53 19.32 -42.81
C ARG A 696 -16.87 19.76 -43.37
N PHE A 697 -16.86 20.77 -44.24
CA PHE A 697 -17.86 20.93 -45.27
C PHE A 697 -17.28 20.45 -46.61
N PHE A 698 -18.06 19.61 -47.27
CA PHE A 698 -17.86 18.95 -48.55
C PHE A 698 -16.90 19.64 -49.53
N SER A 699 -15.93 18.89 -50.05
CA SER A 699 -15.45 19.11 -51.42
C SER A 699 -15.10 17.78 -52.12
N ALA A 700 -15.66 17.67 -53.32
CA ALA A 700 -15.63 16.53 -54.22
C ALA A 700 -14.24 16.32 -54.89
N PRO A 701 -13.98 15.17 -55.53
CA PRO A 701 -12.64 14.84 -56.02
C PRO A 701 -12.33 15.59 -57.31
N ARG A 702 -11.16 16.24 -57.38
CA ARG A 702 -10.51 16.61 -58.64
C ARG A 702 -9.14 15.95 -58.70
N GLY A 703 -8.94 15.21 -59.80
CA GLY A 703 -7.69 14.52 -60.07
C GLY A 703 -6.60 15.39 -60.68
N SER A 704 -5.41 14.80 -60.67
CA SER A 704 -4.28 14.97 -61.61
C SER A 704 -3.66 16.36 -61.76
N ALA A 705 -2.41 16.52 -61.30
CA ALA A 705 -1.25 16.55 -62.21
C ALA A 705 0.08 16.62 -61.45
N ARG A 706 1.05 15.86 -61.98
CA ARG A 706 2.49 15.92 -61.70
C ARG A 706 3.07 17.29 -62.01
N THR A 707 4.02 17.76 -61.20
CA THR A 707 5.34 18.23 -61.69
C THR A 707 6.39 18.11 -60.59
N ALA A 708 7.54 17.54 -60.95
CA ALA A 708 8.77 17.55 -60.16
C ALA A 708 9.53 18.87 -60.39
N PHE A 709 10.22 19.39 -59.38
CA PHE A 709 11.48 20.13 -59.60
C PHE A 709 12.39 20.05 -58.35
N THR A 710 13.66 19.93 -58.67
CA THR A 710 14.83 19.66 -57.85
C THR A 710 15.51 20.95 -57.38
N ALA A 711 16.28 20.81 -56.29
CA ALA A 711 17.58 21.45 -55.99
C ALA A 711 17.69 22.73 -55.11
N ALA A 712 18.53 22.55 -54.09
CA ALA A 712 19.65 23.39 -53.63
C ALA A 712 19.43 24.54 -52.62
N SER A 713 19.93 24.28 -51.40
CA SER A 713 20.89 25.04 -50.58
C SER A 713 20.73 26.55 -50.37
N VAL A 714 20.58 26.93 -49.10
CA VAL A 714 21.59 27.65 -48.28
C VAL A 714 21.61 27.02 -46.89
#